data_AF-A0A5P8WGC9-F1
#
_entry.id   AF-A0A5P8WGC9-F1
#
_cell.length_a   1.000
_cell.length_b   1.000
_cell.length_c   1.000
_cell.angle_alpha   90.00
_cell.angle_beta   90.00
_cell.angle_gamma   90.00
#
_symmetry.space_group_name_H-M   'P 1'
#
loop_
_entity.id
_entity.type
_entity.pdbx_description
1 polymer ?
#
loop_
_entity_poly.entity_id
_entity_poly.type
_entity_poly.pdbx_seq_one_letter_code
_entity_poly.pdbx_strand_id
1 'polypeptide(L)'
;MTEHIANRDKIIQSLREELVGPSPQGELINCSGEITFNFAKEGFYNPWRQDNGEEILQRDPPRIRYGVGVLYPLGTKLEDDNLTLSQPDKNSIQDNQPEEIEIITDEVKEDLEKIKEKVSEIAEDNADDFDLSAANASKPSSIGISFLAEFSEDSVLVIKTFDSGRYRPKKVKVEGNERTWWLRSPVNFTAEFSAVKLCSMEEKKHIKIEKIDGLQLNIEVFSRPDQKKREGIRLLTVCLINRTNGSRDEDCLFQAGFKATIVSPKGEAHILPYPKPDFNSDDEEQSIALLYRQMETYAVGHGCAADWDKESSAGRVKAVTAECLPTFETPSITPDIGIEVPMAPLAGLVQDDDGFASLSDVVSRYEQWINYKKIEIRSLDTEYQNAANRHMEECTRASERMKNGLDYLQSNAQAKRAFQLANYAMLLQQICSSRDLRQANFDAVAKRYTFSPAYQAPNHLQTDSNRGKWRAFQVAFLLMSIQSTAEGEIPERRTVELIWFPTGGGKTEAYLGLSAFSLFMRRLKNPEDVGVNVLMRYTLRLLTAQQFQRASALICSMEYLRRPIETQLGKEPFSIGIWVGGETTPNNRKDAVSKLNQLQSNPSAENPFIISRCPWCSAQMGRYHLNLSRNTSKDLNILGYQQSRGTVILKCSDNACEFHTTGLPVYVIDEDIYEKRPSLIIGTVDKFALLAWSYAQKARALFGIGSDGVRENSPPGLIIQDE
;
A
#
# COMPACT_ATOMS: atom_id res chain seq x y z
N MET A 1 -2.25 -20.02 -9.67
CA MET A 1 -2.27 -19.64 -8.25
C MET A 1 -1.03 -20.11 -7.49
N THR A 2 -0.55 -21.35 -7.69
CA THR A 2 0.68 -21.91 -7.07
C THR A 2 1.95 -21.08 -7.31
N GLU A 3 2.10 -20.43 -8.47
CA GLU A 3 3.25 -19.56 -8.74
C GLU A 3 3.27 -18.27 -7.90
N HIS A 4 2.12 -17.73 -7.49
CA HIS A 4 2.08 -16.47 -6.73
C HIS A 4 2.57 -16.63 -5.30
N ILE A 5 2.21 -17.73 -4.63
CA ILE A 5 2.70 -18.04 -3.27
C ILE A 5 4.20 -18.29 -3.31
N ALA A 6 4.68 -19.12 -4.24
CA ALA A 6 6.11 -19.36 -4.39
C ALA A 6 6.91 -18.09 -4.70
N ASN A 7 6.35 -17.17 -5.52
CA ASN A 7 6.98 -15.89 -5.80
C ASN A 7 6.99 -14.96 -4.57
N ARG A 8 5.89 -14.90 -3.81
CA ARG A 8 5.82 -14.16 -2.54
C ARG A 8 6.88 -14.67 -1.57
N ASP A 9 6.96 -15.99 -1.38
CA ASP A 9 7.87 -16.59 -0.41
C ASP A 9 9.34 -16.35 -0.84
N LYS A 10 9.63 -16.35 -2.15
CA LYS A 10 10.93 -15.89 -2.67
C LYS A 10 11.22 -14.43 -2.35
N ILE A 11 10.25 -13.53 -2.51
CA ILE A 11 10.43 -12.10 -2.17
C ILE A 11 10.68 -11.93 -0.67
N ILE A 12 9.90 -12.61 0.18
CA ILE A 12 10.11 -12.58 1.64
C ILE A 12 11.51 -13.08 1.99
N GLN A 13 11.95 -14.19 1.38
CA GLN A 13 13.29 -14.72 1.58
C GLN A 13 14.37 -13.73 1.12
N SER A 14 14.23 -13.14 -0.07
CA SER A 14 15.18 -12.12 -0.56
C SER A 14 15.22 -10.87 0.32
N LEU A 15 14.07 -10.42 0.85
CA LEU A 15 14.04 -9.31 1.81
C LEU A 15 14.75 -9.66 3.11
N ARG A 16 14.57 -10.88 3.62
CA ARG A 16 15.28 -11.37 4.81
C ARG A 16 16.78 -11.44 4.57
N GLU A 17 17.20 -11.99 3.43
CA GLU A 17 18.61 -12.05 2.99
C GLU A 17 19.25 -10.67 2.81
N GLU A 18 18.48 -9.68 2.37
CA GLU A 18 18.96 -8.30 2.15
C GLU A 18 19.03 -7.48 3.44
N LEU A 19 18.01 -7.56 4.30
CA LEU A 19 17.86 -6.68 5.46
C LEU A 19 18.47 -7.25 6.75
N VAL A 20 18.31 -8.56 6.97
CA VAL A 20 18.69 -9.27 8.21
C VAL A 20 19.92 -10.15 7.98
N GLY A 21 19.97 -10.81 6.83
CA GLY A 21 20.94 -11.87 6.54
C GLY A 21 20.68 -13.16 7.33
N PRO A 22 21.60 -14.13 7.26
CA PRO A 22 22.68 -14.16 6.27
C PRO A 22 22.14 -14.47 4.87
N SER A 23 22.90 -14.08 3.85
CA SER A 23 22.66 -14.41 2.44
C SER A 23 23.85 -15.20 1.88
N PRO A 24 24.07 -16.45 2.33
CA PRO A 24 25.15 -17.25 1.80
C PRO A 24 24.93 -17.45 0.30
N GLN A 25 25.87 -16.98 -0.54
CA GLN A 25 25.81 -17.04 -2.00
C GLN A 25 27.15 -17.46 -2.61
N GLY A 26 27.10 -18.19 -3.73
CA GLY A 26 28.30 -18.57 -4.49
C GLY A 26 28.99 -19.87 -4.07
N GLU A 27 30.22 -20.07 -4.58
CA GLU A 27 31.01 -21.30 -4.41
C GLU A 27 31.73 -21.37 -3.06
N LEU A 28 32.06 -22.58 -2.61
CA LEU A 28 32.80 -22.80 -1.36
C LEU A 28 34.27 -22.42 -1.54
N ILE A 29 34.82 -21.67 -0.57
CA ILE A 29 36.25 -21.34 -0.47
C ILE A 29 36.79 -21.69 0.91
N ASN A 30 37.96 -22.30 0.95
CA ASN A 30 38.63 -22.62 2.22
C ASN A 30 39.17 -21.33 2.86
N CYS A 31 38.62 -20.98 4.03
CA CYS A 31 39.01 -19.77 4.76
C CYS A 31 40.04 -20.00 5.88
N SER A 32 40.51 -21.24 6.11
CA SER A 32 41.48 -21.56 7.17
C SER A 32 42.89 -21.05 6.84
N GLY A 33 43.24 -20.92 5.56
CA GLY A 33 44.52 -20.46 5.06
C GLY A 33 44.56 -18.97 4.68
N GLU A 34 45.66 -18.56 4.04
CA GLU A 34 45.76 -17.27 3.36
C GLU A 34 44.98 -17.32 2.04
N ILE A 35 44.14 -16.33 1.79
CA ILE A 35 43.36 -16.23 0.55
C ILE A 35 44.03 -15.17 -0.32
N THR A 36 44.46 -15.59 -1.52
CA THR A 36 45.16 -14.72 -2.47
C THR A 36 44.56 -14.86 -3.87
N PHE A 37 44.28 -13.72 -4.50
CA PHE A 37 43.86 -13.62 -5.89
C PHE A 37 44.92 -12.84 -6.67
N ASN A 38 45.36 -13.36 -7.83
CA ASN A 38 46.39 -12.68 -8.61
C ASN A 38 45.83 -11.42 -9.28
N PHE A 39 44.57 -11.46 -9.74
CA PHE A 39 43.86 -10.31 -10.28
C PHE A 39 42.45 -10.18 -9.73
N ALA A 40 41.94 -8.95 -9.58
CA ALA A 40 40.56 -8.75 -9.11
C ALA A 40 39.51 -9.34 -10.07
N LYS A 41 39.84 -9.44 -11.37
CA LYS A 41 39.00 -10.09 -12.40
C LYS A 41 39.02 -11.62 -12.33
N GLU A 42 39.94 -12.24 -11.59
CA GLU A 42 39.99 -13.69 -11.34
C GLU A 42 39.06 -14.09 -10.19
N GLY A 43 37.83 -13.58 -10.20
CA GLY A 43 36.79 -14.03 -9.29
C GLY A 43 36.85 -13.49 -7.86
N PHE A 44 37.71 -12.51 -7.54
CA PHE A 44 37.68 -11.86 -6.22
C PHE A 44 36.28 -11.31 -5.88
N TYR A 45 35.58 -10.74 -6.86
CA TYR A 45 34.21 -10.23 -6.72
C TYR A 45 33.12 -11.26 -6.99
N ASN A 46 33.47 -12.53 -7.23
CA ASN A 46 32.47 -13.59 -7.32
C ASN A 46 31.85 -13.79 -5.94
N PRO A 47 30.57 -14.18 -5.86
CA PRO A 47 30.00 -14.59 -4.59
C PRO A 47 30.77 -15.82 -4.09
N TRP A 48 31.16 -15.80 -2.81
CA TRP A 48 31.88 -16.88 -2.13
C TRP A 48 31.18 -17.21 -0.81
N ARG A 49 31.18 -18.49 -0.44
CA ARG A 49 30.77 -18.99 0.87
C ARG A 49 31.94 -19.71 1.53
N GLN A 50 31.95 -19.72 2.85
CA GLN A 50 32.92 -20.50 3.62
C GLN A 50 32.73 -21.99 3.37
N ASP A 51 33.76 -22.78 3.63
CA ASP A 51 33.76 -24.25 3.53
C ASP A 51 32.73 -24.94 4.44
N ASN A 52 32.30 -24.28 5.53
CA ASN A 52 31.20 -24.71 6.39
C ASN A 52 29.81 -24.27 5.90
N GLY A 53 29.72 -23.61 4.73
CA GLY A 53 28.49 -23.10 4.14
C GLY A 53 28.06 -21.70 4.60
N GLU A 54 28.78 -21.10 5.54
CA GLU A 54 28.49 -19.76 6.08
C GLU A 54 28.83 -18.64 5.11
N GLU A 55 28.20 -17.49 5.34
CA GLU A 55 28.36 -16.30 4.49
C GLU A 55 29.75 -15.66 4.59
N ILE A 56 30.16 -15.02 3.47
CA ILE A 56 31.30 -14.10 3.40
C ILE A 56 30.81 -12.76 2.85
N LEU A 57 30.98 -11.66 3.59
CA LEU A 57 30.77 -10.31 3.05
C LEU A 57 32.10 -9.75 2.54
N GLN A 58 32.12 -9.32 1.28
CA GLN A 58 33.36 -8.92 0.60
C GLN A 58 33.52 -7.41 0.40
N ARG A 59 32.40 -6.68 0.38
CA ARG A 59 32.36 -5.26 0.02
C ARG A 59 32.10 -4.40 1.24
N ASP A 60 30.90 -4.51 1.78
CA ASP A 60 30.44 -3.68 2.89
C ASP A 60 30.67 -4.38 4.23
N PRO A 61 31.06 -3.62 5.28
CA PRO A 61 31.05 -4.10 6.65
C PRO A 61 29.64 -4.61 7.07
N PRO A 62 29.58 -5.58 7.99
CA PRO A 62 28.32 -6.17 8.45
C PRO A 62 27.28 -5.15 8.91
N ARG A 63 27.68 -4.10 9.66
CA ARG A 63 26.75 -3.04 10.13
C ARG A 63 26.21 -2.15 9.02
N ILE A 64 26.90 -2.07 7.87
CA ILE A 64 26.43 -1.34 6.69
C ILE A 64 25.56 -2.26 5.84
N ARG A 65 25.92 -3.55 5.76
CA ARG A 65 25.18 -4.55 4.99
C ARG A 65 23.82 -4.86 5.61
N TYR A 66 23.75 -5.03 6.93
CA TYR A 66 22.55 -5.42 7.66
C TYR A 66 22.15 -4.36 8.68
N GLY A 67 20.94 -3.85 8.52
CA GLY A 67 20.34 -2.83 9.40
C GLY A 67 19.28 -3.37 10.36
N VAL A 68 18.87 -4.64 10.22
CA VAL A 68 17.77 -5.23 10.99
C VAL A 68 18.28 -6.41 11.82
N GLY A 69 17.81 -6.51 13.08
CA GLY A 69 18.16 -7.60 13.98
C GLY A 69 19.61 -7.59 14.45
N VAL A 70 20.18 -6.39 14.68
CA VAL A 70 21.54 -6.19 15.18
C VAL A 70 21.49 -5.75 16.64
N LEU A 71 22.15 -6.50 17.53
CA LEU A 71 22.40 -6.07 18.90
C LEU A 71 23.82 -5.53 19.05
N TYR A 72 23.93 -4.24 19.29
CA TYR A 72 25.19 -3.54 19.53
C TYR A 72 25.67 -3.72 20.98
N PRO A 73 26.97 -3.58 21.24
CA PRO A 73 27.49 -3.40 22.59
C PRO A 73 26.78 -2.28 23.36
N LEU A 74 26.60 -2.48 24.67
CA LEU A 74 25.94 -1.50 25.54
C LEU A 74 26.67 -0.14 25.52
N GLY A 75 25.93 0.95 25.32
CA GLY A 75 26.50 2.32 25.35
C GLY A 75 27.25 2.73 24.07
N THR A 76 27.07 2.02 22.96
CA THR A 76 27.60 2.43 21.65
C THR A 76 27.03 3.80 21.25
N LYS A 77 27.86 4.85 21.20
CA LYS A 77 27.44 6.20 20.80
C LYS A 77 27.19 6.29 19.29
N LEU A 78 26.36 7.27 18.89
CA LEU A 78 26.34 7.76 17.52
C LEU A 78 27.68 8.47 17.27
N GLU A 79 28.49 7.93 16.37
CA GLU A 79 29.52 8.74 15.73
C GLU A 79 28.78 9.45 14.59
N ASP A 80 29.01 10.76 14.41
CA ASP A 80 28.56 11.49 13.22
C ASP A 80 29.20 10.81 12.01
N ASP A 81 28.47 9.92 11.35
CA ASP A 81 28.88 9.26 10.12
C ASP A 81 28.86 10.28 8.97
N ASN A 82 29.83 11.20 8.98
CA ASN A 82 30.39 11.74 7.75
C ASN A 82 31.07 10.57 7.03
N LEU A 83 30.29 9.85 6.24
CA LEU A 83 30.78 8.87 5.27
C LEU A 83 31.70 9.59 4.28
N THR A 84 33.00 9.62 4.59
CA THR A 84 34.05 10.02 3.66
C THR A 84 34.18 8.94 2.59
N LEU A 85 33.27 8.94 1.61
CA LEU A 85 33.47 8.29 0.34
C LEU A 85 34.58 9.03 -0.40
N SER A 86 35.80 8.52 -0.30
CA SER A 86 36.91 8.93 -1.16
C SER A 86 36.58 8.55 -2.60
N GLN A 87 36.09 9.50 -3.40
CA GLN A 87 36.13 9.46 -4.86
C GLN A 87 37.18 10.46 -5.40
N PRO A 88 37.94 10.10 -6.45
CA PRO A 88 38.90 10.98 -7.08
C PRO A 88 38.20 11.99 -8.02
N ASP A 89 38.74 13.21 -8.03
CA ASP A 89 38.51 14.35 -8.93
C ASP A 89 37.49 14.21 -10.09
N LYS A 90 36.47 15.09 -10.09
CA LYS A 90 36.24 16.06 -11.18
C LYS A 90 35.08 17.05 -10.91
N ASN A 91 35.45 18.32 -11.06
CA ASN A 91 34.71 19.45 -11.61
C ASN A 91 33.47 20.00 -10.90
N SER A 92 33.71 21.21 -10.38
CA SER A 92 32.78 22.30 -10.09
C SER A 92 31.63 22.44 -11.09
N ILE A 93 30.40 22.33 -10.59
CA ILE A 93 29.23 23.04 -11.10
C ILE A 93 28.54 23.64 -9.87
N GLN A 94 28.46 24.98 -9.83
CA GLN A 94 27.64 25.74 -8.91
C GLN A 94 26.17 25.48 -9.24
N ASP A 95 25.40 25.00 -8.27
CA ASP A 95 23.94 25.13 -8.29
C ASP A 95 23.44 25.53 -6.89
N ASN A 96 22.63 26.58 -6.88
CA ASN A 96 21.97 27.15 -5.70
C ASN A 96 21.01 26.12 -5.08
N GLN A 97 21.26 25.75 -3.82
CA GLN A 97 20.27 25.10 -2.98
C GLN A 97 19.18 26.11 -2.58
N PRO A 98 17.87 25.76 -2.66
CA PRO A 98 16.84 26.44 -1.88
C PRO A 98 16.94 25.98 -0.42
N GLU A 99 16.90 26.94 0.50
CA GLU A 99 16.83 26.73 1.95
C GLU A 99 15.68 25.77 2.32
N GLU A 100 15.98 24.73 3.10
CA GLU A 100 14.98 23.90 3.77
C GLU A 100 14.24 24.76 4.80
N ILE A 101 12.92 24.86 4.66
CA ILE A 101 12.05 25.53 5.63
C ILE A 101 11.39 24.45 6.49
N GLU A 102 11.72 24.44 7.78
CA GLU A 102 11.00 23.70 8.83
C GLU A 102 9.56 24.24 8.90
N ILE A 103 8.59 23.45 8.42
CA ILE A 103 7.15 23.69 8.67
C ILE A 103 6.68 22.63 9.66
N ILE A 104 6.95 22.87 10.94
CA ILE A 104 6.23 22.23 12.04
C ILE A 104 5.71 23.36 12.92
N THR A 105 4.39 23.55 12.96
CA THR A 105 3.77 24.54 13.84
C THR A 105 3.94 24.10 15.29
N ASP A 106 4.05 25.06 16.22
CA ASP A 106 4.25 24.77 17.64
C ASP A 106 3.11 23.93 18.24
N GLU A 107 1.88 24.07 17.73
CA GLU A 107 0.73 23.24 18.12
C GLU A 107 0.90 21.76 17.71
N VAL A 108 1.50 21.47 16.55
CA VAL A 108 1.77 20.09 16.09
C VAL A 108 2.94 19.50 16.86
N LYS A 109 3.92 20.32 17.27
CA LYS A 109 4.96 19.90 18.22
C LYS A 109 4.36 19.54 19.57
N GLU A 110 3.49 20.37 20.12
CA GLU A 110 2.82 20.10 21.41
C GLU A 110 1.94 18.85 21.35
N ASP A 111 1.21 18.62 20.26
CA ASP A 111 0.39 17.41 20.13
C ASP A 111 1.25 16.16 19.93
N LEU A 112 2.36 16.26 19.20
CA LEU A 112 3.35 15.18 19.10
C LEU A 112 4.03 14.93 20.45
N GLU A 113 4.33 15.96 21.24
CA GLU A 113 4.88 15.82 22.59
C GLU A 113 3.85 15.19 23.54
N LYS A 114 2.57 15.58 23.48
CA LYS A 114 1.50 14.95 24.28
C LYS A 114 1.25 13.49 23.89
N ILE A 115 1.35 13.15 22.60
CA ILE A 115 1.28 11.75 22.14
C ILE A 115 2.52 10.99 22.63
N LYS A 116 3.69 11.62 22.61
CA LYS A 116 4.94 11.02 23.10
C LYS A 116 4.93 10.84 24.62
N GLU A 117 4.36 11.79 25.36
CA GLU A 117 4.12 11.71 26.81
C GLU A 117 3.09 10.64 27.14
N LYS A 118 1.96 10.54 26.41
CA LYS A 118 1.00 9.44 26.61
C LYS A 118 1.57 8.06 26.27
N VAL A 119 2.39 7.96 25.23
CA VAL A 119 3.11 6.73 24.89
C VAL A 119 4.20 6.43 25.93
N SER A 120 4.81 7.46 26.51
CA SER A 120 5.74 7.33 27.65
C SER A 120 5.02 6.89 28.92
N GLU A 121 3.85 7.44 29.25
CA GLU A 121 3.03 7.07 30.42
C GLU A 121 2.54 5.61 30.33
N ILE A 122 2.11 5.15 29.14
CA ILE A 122 1.75 3.74 28.90
C ILE A 122 2.98 2.81 29.00
N ALA A 123 4.17 3.31 28.65
CA ALA A 123 5.42 2.60 28.82
C ALA A 123 5.94 2.61 30.26
N GLU A 124 5.74 3.71 31.00
CA GLU A 124 6.23 3.97 32.36
C GLU A 124 5.50 3.13 33.40
N ASP A 125 4.20 2.86 33.24
CA ASP A 125 3.46 1.90 34.09
C ASP A 125 4.01 0.46 34.00
N ASN A 126 4.89 0.17 33.04
CA ASN A 126 5.63 -1.10 32.91
C ASN A 126 7.16 -0.96 33.00
N ALA A 127 7.71 0.25 33.19
CA ALA A 127 9.14 0.54 32.98
C ALA A 127 9.88 1.11 34.20
N ASP A 128 9.36 0.95 35.42
CA ASP A 128 10.19 1.18 36.58
C ASP A 128 11.16 -0.01 36.78
N ASP A 129 12.47 0.27 36.59
CA ASP A 129 13.69 -0.55 36.82
C ASP A 129 14.36 -1.34 35.65
N PHE A 130 14.05 -1.09 34.37
CA PHE A 130 14.69 -1.84 33.26
C PHE A 130 15.68 -1.07 32.37
N ASP A 131 16.68 -1.80 31.86
CA ASP A 131 17.56 -1.46 30.72
C ASP A 131 16.80 -1.61 29.36
N LEU A 132 15.46 -1.55 29.37
CA LEU A 132 14.61 -1.58 28.16
C LEU A 132 14.79 -0.32 27.31
N SER A 133 15.31 0.77 27.91
CA SER A 133 15.74 1.96 27.17
C SER A 133 16.73 1.63 26.06
N ALA A 134 17.55 0.58 26.24
CA ALA A 134 18.52 0.14 25.26
C ALA A 134 17.90 -0.68 24.11
N ALA A 135 16.65 -1.16 24.22
CA ALA A 135 15.89 -1.76 23.11
C ALA A 135 15.30 -0.68 22.18
N ASN A 136 15.02 0.51 22.72
CA ASN A 136 14.51 1.67 21.99
C ASN A 136 15.62 2.66 21.57
N ALA A 137 16.88 2.33 21.82
CA ALA A 137 18.03 3.14 21.40
C ALA A 137 18.26 3.03 19.88
N SER A 138 18.77 4.09 19.25
CA SER A 138 19.13 4.10 17.81
C SER A 138 20.11 2.99 17.41
N LYS A 139 20.89 2.45 18.37
CA LYS A 139 21.73 1.26 18.23
C LYS A 139 21.35 0.29 19.35
N PRO A 140 20.32 -0.57 19.15
CA PRO A 140 19.76 -1.35 20.23
C PRO A 140 20.75 -2.41 20.71
N SER A 141 20.85 -2.61 22.02
CA SER A 141 21.72 -3.65 22.61
C SER A 141 20.93 -4.82 23.17
N SER A 142 19.60 -4.74 23.15
CA SER A 142 18.72 -5.80 23.61
C SER A 142 17.46 -5.96 22.76
N ILE A 143 16.95 -7.18 22.74
CA ILE A 143 15.58 -7.50 22.31
C ILE A 143 14.92 -8.31 23.42
N GLY A 144 13.60 -8.25 23.55
CA GLY A 144 12.88 -9.06 24.52
C GLY A 144 11.43 -9.33 24.17
N ILE A 145 10.84 -10.32 24.85
CA ILE A 145 9.42 -10.64 24.76
C ILE A 145 8.85 -10.81 26.16
N SER A 146 7.62 -10.35 26.34
CA SER A 146 6.84 -10.58 27.55
C SER A 146 5.68 -11.53 27.27
N PHE A 147 5.48 -12.54 28.11
CA PHE A 147 4.42 -13.53 27.95
C PHE A 147 3.94 -14.08 29.30
N LEU A 148 2.70 -14.57 29.33
CA LEU A 148 2.10 -15.17 30.52
C LEU A 148 2.28 -16.69 30.49
N ALA A 149 2.71 -17.26 31.61
CA ALA A 149 3.11 -18.67 31.69
C ALA A 149 2.57 -19.34 32.96
N GLU A 150 2.07 -20.56 32.85
CA GLU A 150 1.76 -21.45 33.97
C GLU A 150 2.90 -22.46 34.16
N PHE A 151 3.34 -22.63 35.40
CA PHE A 151 4.42 -23.54 35.75
C PHE A 151 3.91 -24.64 36.68
N SER A 152 4.13 -25.90 36.28
CA SER A 152 4.08 -27.03 37.22
C SER A 152 5.46 -27.23 37.87
N GLU A 153 5.53 -27.90 39.03
CA GLU A 153 6.76 -28.05 39.82
C GLU A 153 7.97 -28.60 39.03
N ASP A 154 7.71 -29.43 38.01
CA ASP A 154 8.72 -30.07 37.16
C ASP A 154 8.96 -29.36 35.81
N SER A 155 8.40 -28.16 35.61
CA SER A 155 8.54 -27.42 34.35
C SER A 155 9.85 -26.63 34.27
N VAL A 156 10.38 -26.48 33.06
CA VAL A 156 11.58 -25.70 32.77
C VAL A 156 11.29 -24.70 31.65
N LEU A 157 11.61 -23.43 31.88
CA LEU A 157 11.67 -22.43 30.81
C LEU A 157 12.99 -22.61 30.06
N VAL A 158 12.88 -22.91 28.77
CA VAL A 158 14.02 -23.08 27.85
C VAL A 158 14.01 -21.92 26.86
N ILE A 159 15.11 -21.17 26.82
CA ILE A 159 15.32 -20.06 25.90
C ILE A 159 16.45 -20.45 24.97
N LYS A 160 16.15 -20.51 23.67
CA LYS A 160 17.10 -20.93 22.64
C LYS A 160 17.28 -19.82 21.61
N THR A 161 18.51 -19.36 21.42
CA THR A 161 18.84 -18.51 20.28
C THR A 161 18.98 -19.38 19.02
N PHE A 162 18.54 -18.85 17.89
CA PHE A 162 18.60 -19.53 16.60
C PHE A 162 19.05 -18.55 15.53
N ASP A 163 19.85 -19.05 14.60
CA ASP A 163 20.33 -18.34 13.42
C ASP A 163 21.01 -16.99 13.67
N SER A 164 21.35 -16.65 14.91
CA SER A 164 22.15 -15.48 15.24
C SER A 164 23.59 -15.68 14.76
N GLY A 165 24.28 -14.57 14.44
CA GLY A 165 25.59 -14.61 13.81
C GLY A 165 26.54 -13.52 14.30
N ARG A 166 27.82 -13.79 14.15
CA ARG A 166 28.93 -12.84 14.35
C ARG A 166 29.79 -12.83 13.10
N TYR A 167 30.27 -11.66 12.70
CA TYR A 167 31.18 -11.50 11.56
C TYR A 167 32.58 -11.11 12.03
N ARG A 168 33.62 -11.77 11.49
CA ARG A 168 35.02 -11.44 11.77
C ARG A 168 35.77 -10.97 10.53
N PRO A 169 36.63 -9.95 10.67
CA PRO A 169 37.48 -9.52 9.56
C PRO A 169 38.51 -10.60 9.22
N LYS A 170 38.62 -10.93 7.94
CA LYS A 170 39.66 -11.78 7.34
C LYS A 170 40.39 -10.96 6.29
N LYS A 171 41.73 -10.89 6.41
CA LYS A 171 42.56 -10.24 5.40
C LYS A 171 42.72 -11.17 4.19
N VAL A 172 42.51 -10.62 3.01
CA VAL A 172 42.61 -11.28 1.71
C VAL A 172 43.52 -10.45 0.81
N LYS A 173 44.46 -11.10 0.12
CA LYS A 173 45.41 -10.42 -0.76
C LYS A 173 44.90 -10.43 -2.21
N VAL A 174 44.88 -9.27 -2.84
CA VAL A 174 44.51 -9.11 -4.26
C VAL A 174 45.53 -8.20 -4.92
N GLU A 175 46.23 -8.70 -5.95
CA GLU A 175 47.26 -7.91 -6.64
C GLU A 175 48.32 -7.32 -5.68
N GLY A 176 48.63 -8.06 -4.61
CA GLY A 176 49.55 -7.62 -3.55
C GLY A 176 48.96 -6.63 -2.52
N ASN A 177 47.72 -6.15 -2.71
CA ASN A 177 47.02 -5.27 -1.76
C ASN A 177 46.16 -6.08 -0.78
N GLU A 178 46.10 -5.64 0.48
CA GLU A 178 45.21 -6.24 1.47
C GLU A 178 43.79 -5.66 1.37
N ARG A 179 42.81 -6.54 1.29
CA ARG A 179 41.38 -6.26 1.42
C ARG A 179 40.83 -7.00 2.64
N THR A 180 39.71 -6.53 3.17
CA THR A 180 39.04 -7.16 4.31
C THR A 180 37.76 -7.82 3.83
N TRP A 181 37.64 -9.12 4.03
CA TRP A 181 36.37 -9.84 3.98
C TRP A 181 35.85 -10.05 5.40
N TRP A 182 34.56 -10.36 5.53
CA TRP A 182 33.92 -10.63 6.80
C TRP A 182 33.33 -12.04 6.79
N LEU A 183 33.86 -12.90 7.66
CA LEU A 183 33.46 -14.29 7.77
C LEU A 183 32.40 -14.42 8.87
N ARG A 184 31.23 -14.92 8.51
CA ARG A 184 30.16 -15.22 9.47
C ARG A 184 30.49 -16.47 10.30
N SER A 185 30.12 -16.44 11.57
CA SER A 185 30.11 -17.59 12.47
C SER A 185 28.76 -17.63 13.20
N PRO A 186 28.09 -18.78 13.30
CA PRO A 186 26.81 -18.89 13.99
C PRO A 186 26.99 -18.78 15.51
N VAL A 187 26.05 -18.12 16.18
CA VAL A 187 26.04 -17.89 17.63
C VAL A 187 24.73 -18.44 18.22
N ASN A 188 24.74 -19.74 18.52
CA ASN A 188 23.57 -20.45 19.03
C ASN A 188 23.85 -20.99 20.44
N PHE A 189 22.93 -20.75 21.38
CA PHE A 189 23.02 -21.27 22.74
C PHE A 189 21.65 -21.46 23.38
N THR A 190 21.63 -22.11 24.54
CA THR A 190 20.40 -22.41 25.28
C THR A 190 20.58 -22.05 26.75
N ALA A 191 19.60 -21.33 27.29
CA ALA A 191 19.50 -20.98 28.70
C ALA A 191 18.26 -21.63 29.31
N GLU A 192 18.42 -22.26 30.46
CA GLU A 192 17.35 -22.99 31.15
C GLU A 192 17.11 -22.42 32.55
N PHE A 193 15.85 -22.26 32.91
CA PHE A 193 15.39 -21.75 34.21
C PHE A 193 14.31 -22.66 34.78
N SER A 194 14.52 -23.21 35.97
CA SER A 194 13.54 -24.10 36.61
C SER A 194 12.33 -23.35 37.16
N ALA A 195 11.15 -23.96 37.09
CA ALA A 195 9.89 -23.42 37.64
C ALA A 195 10.03 -22.97 39.10
N VAL A 196 10.67 -23.79 39.95
CA VAL A 196 10.89 -23.50 41.38
C VAL A 196 11.63 -22.17 41.59
N LYS A 197 12.57 -21.81 40.69
CA LYS A 197 13.29 -20.53 40.78
C LYS A 197 12.43 -19.36 40.31
N LEU A 198 11.67 -19.56 39.24
CA LEU A 198 10.85 -18.52 38.61
C LEU A 198 9.59 -18.19 39.42
N CYS A 199 9.02 -19.16 40.14
CA CYS A 199 7.77 -19.00 40.88
C CYS A 199 7.95 -18.57 42.34
N SER A 200 9.06 -17.90 42.69
CA SER A 200 9.24 -17.38 44.04
C SER A 200 8.20 -16.32 44.41
N MET A 201 7.89 -16.17 45.71
CA MET A 201 6.92 -15.18 46.20
C MET A 201 7.28 -13.72 45.85
N GLU A 202 8.57 -13.41 45.71
CA GLU A 202 9.07 -12.09 45.31
C GLU A 202 9.30 -12.00 43.80
N GLU A 203 9.21 -10.79 43.26
CA GLU A 203 9.67 -10.47 41.91
C GLU A 203 11.18 -10.58 41.86
N LYS A 204 11.69 -11.39 40.92
CA LYS A 204 13.12 -11.66 40.81
C LYS A 204 13.58 -11.61 39.37
N LYS A 205 14.77 -11.03 39.21
CA LYS A 205 15.54 -11.04 37.98
C LYS A 205 16.51 -12.22 38.02
N HIS A 206 16.44 -13.06 37.00
CA HIS A 206 17.33 -14.19 36.80
C HIS A 206 18.22 -13.92 35.59
N ILE A 207 19.51 -14.22 35.70
CA ILE A 207 20.48 -13.90 34.65
C ILE A 207 21.29 -15.15 34.33
N LYS A 208 21.39 -15.46 33.04
CA LYS A 208 22.33 -16.44 32.49
C LYS A 208 23.30 -15.71 31.57
N ILE A 209 24.59 -15.81 31.85
CA ILE A 209 25.66 -15.18 31.07
C ILE A 209 26.32 -16.25 30.22
N GLU A 210 26.37 -16.03 28.92
CA GLU A 210 27.05 -16.90 27.97
C GLU A 210 28.16 -16.13 27.26
N LYS A 211 29.37 -16.69 27.29
CA LYS A 211 30.55 -16.14 26.61
C LYS A 211 30.86 -17.00 25.41
N ILE A 212 30.45 -16.55 24.23
CA ILE A 212 30.58 -17.32 23.00
C ILE A 212 31.53 -16.60 22.09
N ASP A 213 32.71 -17.21 21.91
CA ASP A 213 33.66 -16.83 20.88
C ASP A 213 34.04 -15.34 20.92
N GLY A 214 34.09 -14.75 22.13
CA GLY A 214 34.44 -13.36 22.41
C GLY A 214 33.25 -12.39 22.58
N LEU A 215 32.01 -12.82 22.33
CA LEU A 215 30.81 -12.08 22.71
C LEU A 215 30.41 -12.41 24.15
N GLN A 216 29.88 -11.43 24.87
CA GLN A 216 29.26 -11.63 26.18
C GLN A 216 27.76 -11.35 26.07
N LEU A 217 26.96 -12.41 25.99
CA LEU A 217 25.52 -12.35 25.82
C LEU A 217 24.83 -12.74 27.12
N ASN A 218 23.84 -11.96 27.52
CA ASN A 218 23.01 -12.25 28.68
C ASN A 218 21.60 -12.63 28.24
N ILE A 219 21.06 -13.68 28.86
CA ILE A 219 19.62 -13.91 28.92
C ILE A 219 19.15 -13.48 30.30
N GLU A 220 18.34 -12.43 30.33
CA GLU A 220 17.76 -11.88 31.55
C GLU A 220 16.26 -12.21 31.57
N VAL A 221 15.80 -12.90 32.61
CA VAL A 221 14.39 -13.27 32.80
C VAL A 221 13.87 -12.56 34.03
N PHE A 222 12.94 -11.66 33.84
CA PHE A 222 12.19 -11.03 34.92
C PHE A 222 10.87 -11.77 35.12
N SER A 223 10.65 -12.26 36.33
CA SER A 223 9.48 -13.04 36.68
C SER A 223 8.66 -12.32 37.75
N ARG A 224 7.42 -11.98 37.41
CA ARG A 224 6.46 -11.29 38.29
C ARG A 224 5.14 -12.08 38.41
N PRO A 225 4.44 -12.01 39.56
CA PRO A 225 3.09 -12.55 39.67
C PRO A 225 2.16 -11.93 38.62
N ASP A 226 1.15 -12.67 38.17
CA ASP A 226 0.12 -12.08 37.33
C ASP A 226 -0.78 -11.12 38.16
N GLN A 227 -1.51 -10.23 37.49
CA GLN A 227 -2.37 -9.24 38.17
C GLN A 227 -3.38 -9.87 39.14
N LYS A 228 -3.85 -11.09 38.85
CA LYS A 228 -4.80 -11.83 39.70
C LYS A 228 -4.14 -12.67 40.80
N LYS A 229 -2.79 -12.66 40.89
CA LYS A 229 -1.96 -13.42 41.84
C LYS A 229 -2.33 -14.90 41.91
N ARG A 230 -2.60 -15.51 40.75
CA ARG A 230 -2.89 -16.95 40.62
C ARG A 230 -1.62 -17.75 40.87
N GLU A 231 -1.74 -18.79 41.68
CA GLU A 231 -0.62 -19.67 42.02
C GLU A 231 -0.07 -20.37 40.77
N GLY A 232 1.25 -20.46 40.66
CA GLY A 232 1.93 -21.08 39.51
C GLY A 232 1.91 -20.26 38.21
N ILE A 233 1.20 -19.13 38.14
CA ILE A 233 1.13 -18.28 36.95
C ILE A 233 2.06 -17.07 37.12
N ARG A 234 2.92 -16.84 36.14
CA ARG A 234 3.90 -15.76 36.13
C ARG A 234 3.84 -15.00 34.80
N LEU A 235 3.92 -13.68 34.90
CA LEU A 235 4.21 -12.82 33.77
C LEU A 235 5.73 -12.71 33.66
N LEU A 236 6.27 -13.19 32.54
CA LEU A 236 7.69 -13.25 32.27
C LEU A 236 8.08 -12.22 31.24
N THR A 237 9.20 -11.53 31.46
CA THR A 237 9.88 -10.73 30.45
C THR A 237 11.27 -11.32 30.24
N VAL A 238 11.52 -11.84 29.03
CA VAL A 238 12.80 -12.44 28.64
C VAL A 238 13.52 -11.47 27.70
N CYS A 239 14.77 -11.16 28.02
CA CYS A 239 15.61 -10.27 27.21
C CYS A 239 16.92 -10.98 26.81
N LEU A 240 17.28 -10.87 25.53
CA LEU A 240 18.61 -11.17 25.02
C LEU A 240 19.38 -9.85 24.92
N ILE A 241 20.50 -9.74 25.64
CA ILE A 241 21.27 -8.49 25.76
C ILE A 241 22.73 -8.73 25.36
N ASN A 242 23.26 -7.88 24.49
CA ASN A 242 24.67 -7.83 24.17
C ASN A 242 25.43 -6.96 25.20
N ARG A 243 26.13 -7.62 26.13
CA ARG A 243 26.99 -6.99 27.16
C ARG A 243 28.47 -7.06 26.78
N THR A 244 28.79 -7.27 25.50
CA THR A 244 30.17 -7.25 25.01
C THR A 244 30.78 -5.86 25.21
N ASN A 245 32.06 -5.79 25.58
CA ASN A 245 32.79 -4.53 25.63
C ASN A 245 33.40 -4.23 24.26
N GLY A 246 33.04 -3.12 23.65
CA GLY A 246 33.57 -2.72 22.34
C GLY A 246 32.60 -1.84 21.57
N SER A 247 32.93 -1.58 20.30
CA SER A 247 32.10 -0.79 19.37
C SER A 247 32.28 -1.22 17.90
N ARG A 248 33.07 -2.27 17.64
CA ARG A 248 33.38 -2.73 16.29
C ARG A 248 32.27 -3.61 15.75
N ASP A 249 32.24 -3.83 14.43
CA ASP A 249 31.32 -4.78 13.78
C ASP A 249 31.40 -6.17 14.41
N GLU A 250 32.61 -6.64 14.73
CA GLU A 250 32.82 -7.94 15.35
C GLU A 250 32.25 -8.04 16.76
N ASP A 251 31.96 -6.93 17.45
CA ASP A 251 31.39 -6.93 18.81
C ASP A 251 29.86 -6.98 18.80
N CYS A 252 29.23 -6.91 17.61
CA CYS A 252 27.78 -6.95 17.43
C CYS A 252 27.27 -8.39 17.26
N LEU A 253 26.04 -8.64 17.70
CA LEU A 253 25.28 -9.84 17.36
C LEU A 253 24.33 -9.51 16.21
N PHE A 254 24.43 -10.24 15.11
CA PHE A 254 23.55 -10.11 13.95
C PHE A 254 22.49 -11.21 13.96
N GLN A 255 21.41 -11.01 13.20
CA GLN A 255 20.30 -11.97 13.13
C GLN A 255 19.77 -12.35 14.52
N ALA A 256 19.68 -11.36 15.42
CA ALA A 256 19.28 -11.60 16.80
C ALA A 256 17.84 -12.12 16.86
N GLY A 257 17.64 -13.21 17.58
CA GLY A 257 16.34 -13.84 17.75
C GLY A 257 16.43 -14.97 18.76
N PHE A 258 15.33 -15.25 19.44
CA PHE A 258 15.26 -16.37 20.37
C PHE A 258 13.84 -16.92 20.50
N LYS A 259 13.74 -18.21 20.81
CA LYS A 259 12.50 -18.92 21.09
C LYS A 259 12.46 -19.28 22.57
N ALA A 260 11.39 -18.90 23.25
CA ALA A 260 11.11 -19.28 24.63
C ALA A 260 10.04 -20.38 24.65
N THR A 261 10.34 -21.50 25.30
CA THR A 261 9.46 -22.69 25.38
C THR A 261 9.35 -23.13 26.83
N ILE A 262 8.15 -23.51 27.28
CA ILE A 262 7.96 -24.15 28.59
C ILE A 262 7.91 -25.66 28.38
N VAL A 263 8.95 -26.35 28.83
CA VAL A 263 9.05 -27.80 28.74
C VAL A 263 8.50 -28.39 30.04
N SER A 264 7.43 -29.19 29.92
CA SER A 264 6.84 -29.95 31.02
C SER A 264 6.98 -31.46 30.77
N PRO A 265 6.99 -32.32 31.80
CA PRO A 265 7.09 -33.77 31.63
C PRO A 265 6.01 -34.38 30.72
N LYS A 266 4.83 -33.74 30.66
CA LYS A 266 3.70 -34.18 29.83
C LYS A 266 3.71 -33.59 28.41
N GLY A 267 4.63 -32.67 28.10
CA GLY A 267 4.72 -32.02 26.78
C GLY A 267 3.54 -31.08 26.44
N GLU A 268 2.80 -30.65 27.45
CA GLU A 268 1.62 -29.77 27.33
C GLU A 268 2.01 -28.30 27.06
N ALA A 269 1.07 -27.53 26.52
CA ALA A 269 1.22 -26.09 26.30
C ALA A 269 0.91 -25.31 27.59
N HIS A 270 1.80 -24.38 27.93
CA HIS A 270 1.79 -23.67 29.22
C HIS A 270 1.84 -22.15 29.10
N ILE A 271 1.96 -21.61 27.88
CA ILE A 271 1.90 -20.16 27.65
C ILE A 271 0.44 -19.78 27.43
N LEU A 272 -0.04 -18.83 28.23
CA LEU A 272 -1.42 -18.35 28.24
C LEU A 272 -1.56 -17.05 27.43
N PRO A 273 -2.79 -16.65 27.09
CA PRO A 273 -3.02 -15.33 26.50
C PRO A 273 -2.46 -14.23 27.39
N TYR A 274 -1.80 -13.27 26.76
CA TYR A 274 -1.25 -12.09 27.41
C TYR A 274 -2.38 -11.28 28.05
N PRO A 275 -2.17 -10.70 29.24
CA PRO A 275 -3.18 -9.88 29.88
C PRO A 275 -3.67 -8.75 28.96
N LYS A 276 -4.98 -8.69 28.74
CA LYS A 276 -5.62 -7.61 27.99
C LYS A 276 -5.87 -6.42 28.92
N PRO A 277 -5.68 -5.17 28.45
CA PRO A 277 -6.18 -3.98 29.15
C PRO A 277 -7.67 -4.10 29.49
N ASP A 278 -8.12 -3.41 30.53
CA ASP A 278 -9.54 -3.27 30.80
C ASP A 278 -10.14 -2.24 29.82
N PHE A 279 -10.71 -2.75 28.73
CA PHE A 279 -11.24 -1.96 27.62
C PHE A 279 -12.60 -1.31 27.92
N ASN A 280 -13.06 -1.31 29.18
CA ASN A 280 -14.41 -0.88 29.51
C ASN A 280 -14.64 0.64 29.41
N SER A 281 -13.59 1.46 29.27
CA SER A 281 -13.73 2.92 29.24
C SER A 281 -13.91 3.55 27.85
N ASP A 282 -13.57 2.85 26.77
CA ASP A 282 -13.54 3.44 25.43
C ASP A 282 -14.30 2.62 24.37
N ASP A 283 -15.06 3.33 23.52
CA ASP A 283 -15.95 2.74 22.52
C ASP A 283 -15.20 2.05 21.37
N GLU A 284 -14.01 2.54 21.03
CA GLU A 284 -13.14 1.96 20.00
C GLU A 284 -12.47 0.69 20.54
N GLU A 285 -11.94 0.76 21.75
CA GLU A 285 -11.36 -0.40 22.45
C GLU A 285 -12.36 -1.55 22.60
N GLN A 286 -13.60 -1.26 23.02
CA GLN A 286 -14.66 -2.27 23.07
C GLN A 286 -14.97 -2.88 21.69
N SER A 287 -14.90 -2.07 20.63
CA SER A 287 -15.13 -2.53 19.26
C SER A 287 -14.02 -3.48 18.80
N ILE A 288 -12.77 -3.12 19.07
CA ILE A 288 -11.59 -3.96 18.79
C ILE A 288 -11.68 -5.26 19.58
N ALA A 289 -11.99 -5.20 20.88
CA ALA A 289 -12.14 -6.38 21.73
C ALA A 289 -13.20 -7.34 21.18
N LEU A 290 -14.36 -6.85 20.73
CA LEU A 290 -15.40 -7.67 20.09
C LEU A 290 -14.94 -8.29 18.76
N LEU A 291 -14.36 -7.48 17.86
CA LEU A 291 -13.96 -7.91 16.51
C LEU A 291 -12.85 -8.95 16.56
N TYR A 292 -11.92 -8.80 17.50
CA TYR A 292 -10.76 -9.68 17.68
C TYR A 292 -10.90 -10.65 18.85
N ARG A 293 -12.11 -10.87 19.40
CA ARG A 293 -12.34 -11.74 20.58
C ARG A 293 -11.85 -13.18 20.43
N GLN A 294 -11.72 -13.68 19.20
CA GLN A 294 -11.22 -15.02 18.89
C GLN A 294 -9.72 -15.04 18.57
N MET A 295 -9.07 -13.87 18.55
CA MET A 295 -7.66 -13.70 18.25
C MET A 295 -6.95 -13.38 19.56
N GLU A 296 -6.25 -14.38 20.10
CA GLU A 296 -5.47 -14.21 21.33
C GLU A 296 -4.03 -13.81 21.02
N THR A 297 -3.54 -12.82 21.77
CA THR A 297 -2.13 -12.42 21.78
C THR A 297 -1.43 -13.21 22.89
N TYR A 298 -0.35 -13.92 22.60
CA TYR A 298 0.37 -14.73 23.61
C TYR A 298 1.64 -14.06 24.13
N ALA A 299 2.19 -13.11 23.37
CA ALA A 299 3.38 -12.37 23.76
C ALA A 299 3.38 -10.95 23.19
N VAL A 300 4.10 -10.06 23.87
CA VAL A 300 4.37 -8.68 23.42
C VAL A 300 5.89 -8.52 23.27
N GLY A 301 6.33 -7.99 22.14
CA GLY A 301 7.73 -7.75 21.85
C GLY A 301 8.25 -6.39 22.34
N HIS A 302 9.53 -6.35 22.67
CA HIS A 302 10.28 -5.17 23.13
C HIS A 302 11.52 -5.03 22.26
N GLY A 303 11.60 -3.97 21.45
CA GLY A 303 12.65 -3.81 20.42
C GLY A 303 12.63 -4.88 19.32
N CYS A 304 11.58 -5.71 19.27
CA CYS A 304 11.35 -6.76 18.28
C CYS A 304 9.85 -7.07 18.18
N ALA A 305 9.48 -7.85 17.16
CA ALA A 305 8.15 -8.46 17.09
C ALA A 305 8.11 -9.74 17.94
N ALA A 306 6.92 -10.11 18.39
CA ALA A 306 6.65 -11.39 19.02
C ALA A 306 5.80 -12.27 18.11
N ASP A 307 6.16 -13.54 17.99
CA ASP A 307 5.39 -14.58 17.28
C ASP A 307 5.18 -15.80 18.19
N TRP A 308 4.30 -16.71 17.81
CA TRP A 308 3.97 -17.91 18.59
C TRP A 308 3.50 -19.07 17.72
N ASP A 309 3.48 -20.28 18.31
CA ASP A 309 3.02 -21.46 17.59
C ASP A 309 1.55 -21.30 17.12
N LYS A 310 1.28 -21.64 15.86
CA LYS A 310 -0.07 -21.51 15.24
C LYS A 310 -1.11 -22.42 15.86
N GLU A 311 -0.69 -23.57 16.37
CA GLU A 311 -1.57 -24.53 17.04
C GLU A 311 -1.69 -24.16 18.51
N SER A 312 -2.87 -23.65 18.90
CA SER A 312 -3.22 -23.52 20.31
C SER A 312 -3.98 -24.76 20.78
N SER A 313 -3.64 -25.26 21.97
CA SER A 313 -4.37 -26.34 22.63
C SER A 313 -5.03 -25.76 23.87
N ALA A 314 -6.37 -25.77 23.92
CA ALA A 314 -7.15 -25.19 25.01
C ALA A 314 -6.78 -23.72 25.32
N GLY A 315 -6.53 -22.91 24.28
CA GLY A 315 -6.16 -21.50 24.41
C GLY A 315 -4.75 -21.27 24.96
N ARG A 316 -3.84 -22.22 24.76
CA ARG A 316 -2.44 -22.14 25.18
C ARG A 316 -1.49 -22.49 24.04
N VAL A 317 -0.32 -21.88 24.02
CA VAL A 317 0.77 -22.18 23.05
C VAL A 317 1.97 -22.78 23.78
N LYS A 318 2.81 -23.53 23.04
CA LYS A 318 4.00 -24.17 23.61
C LYS A 318 5.19 -23.22 23.67
N ALA A 319 5.28 -22.34 22.67
CA ALA A 319 6.39 -21.43 22.55
C ALA A 319 6.02 -20.08 21.93
N VAL A 320 6.83 -19.09 22.28
CA VAL A 320 6.82 -17.74 21.75
C VAL A 320 8.22 -17.39 21.24
N THR A 321 8.30 -16.52 20.25
CA THR A 321 9.53 -16.21 19.51
C THR A 321 9.71 -14.69 19.42
N ALA A 322 10.94 -14.24 19.67
CA ALA A 322 11.37 -12.88 19.37
C ALA A 322 11.91 -12.83 17.94
N GLU A 323 11.29 -12.05 17.06
CA GLU A 323 11.67 -11.92 15.65
C GLU A 323 11.91 -10.45 15.23
N CYS A 324 12.94 -10.23 14.43
CA CYS A 324 13.27 -8.88 13.92
C CYS A 324 12.63 -8.54 12.58
N LEU A 325 12.08 -9.52 11.86
CA LEU A 325 11.37 -9.33 10.60
C LEU A 325 10.08 -10.17 10.61
N PRO A 326 8.99 -9.67 11.21
CA PRO A 326 7.75 -10.42 11.35
C PRO A 326 7.10 -10.68 9.98
N THR A 327 6.54 -11.87 9.82
CA THR A 327 5.78 -12.25 8.62
C THR A 327 4.44 -12.84 9.02
N PHE A 328 3.34 -12.28 8.52
CA PHE A 328 2.01 -12.80 8.78
C PHE A 328 1.22 -12.92 7.48
N GLU A 329 0.54 -14.05 7.29
CA GLU A 329 -0.37 -14.25 6.17
C GLU A 329 -1.79 -13.90 6.63
N THR A 330 -2.33 -12.82 6.07
CA THR A 330 -3.72 -12.43 6.36
C THR A 330 -4.71 -13.35 5.66
N PRO A 331 -5.82 -13.72 6.31
CA PRO A 331 -6.88 -14.48 5.65
C PRO A 331 -7.39 -13.77 4.39
N SER A 332 -7.64 -14.54 3.33
CA SER A 332 -8.23 -14.01 2.10
C SER A 332 -9.70 -13.63 2.34
N ILE A 333 -10.11 -12.45 1.87
CA ILE A 333 -11.50 -11.98 1.91
C ILE A 333 -12.04 -11.98 0.48
N THR A 334 -13.21 -12.61 0.26
CA THR A 334 -13.90 -12.58 -1.04
C THR A 334 -15.02 -11.54 -1.03
N PRO A 335 -15.19 -10.74 -2.09
CA PRO A 335 -16.36 -9.86 -2.25
C PRO A 335 -17.60 -10.61 -2.72
N ASP A 336 -17.47 -11.88 -3.08
CA ASP A 336 -18.55 -12.69 -3.63
C ASP A 336 -19.39 -13.29 -2.50
N ILE A 337 -20.66 -12.90 -2.47
CA ILE A 337 -21.68 -13.40 -1.54
C ILE A 337 -22.79 -14.18 -2.27
N GLY A 338 -22.54 -14.61 -3.52
CA GLY A 338 -23.51 -15.30 -4.36
C GLY A 338 -24.61 -14.38 -4.92
N ILE A 339 -24.32 -13.09 -5.08
CA ILE A 339 -25.19 -12.11 -5.73
C ILE A 339 -24.38 -11.35 -6.76
N GLU A 340 -24.91 -11.28 -7.99
CA GLU A 340 -24.37 -10.45 -9.04
C GLU A 340 -25.46 -9.52 -9.56
N VAL A 341 -25.12 -8.25 -9.74
CA VAL A 341 -26.07 -7.25 -10.26
C VAL A 341 -25.64 -6.85 -11.67
N PRO A 342 -26.34 -7.28 -12.72
CA PRO A 342 -25.94 -7.02 -14.10
C PRO A 342 -26.09 -5.54 -14.47
N MET A 343 -25.08 -4.96 -15.11
CA MET A 343 -25.05 -3.55 -15.52
C MET A 343 -25.98 -3.28 -16.72
N ALA A 344 -26.20 -4.26 -17.61
CA ALA A 344 -26.99 -4.05 -18.83
C ALA A 344 -28.48 -3.74 -18.55
N PRO A 345 -29.18 -4.46 -17.66
CA PRO A 345 -30.51 -4.07 -17.19
C PRO A 345 -30.53 -2.68 -16.53
N LEU A 346 -29.57 -2.41 -15.63
CA LEU A 346 -29.46 -1.11 -14.97
C LEU A 346 -29.19 0.04 -15.95
N ALA A 347 -28.55 -0.24 -17.09
CA ALA A 347 -28.31 0.71 -18.17
C ALA A 347 -29.55 0.95 -19.06
N GLY A 348 -30.63 0.18 -18.87
CA GLY A 348 -31.83 0.22 -19.71
C GLY A 348 -31.63 -0.42 -21.09
N LEU A 349 -30.70 -1.38 -21.22
CA LEU A 349 -30.39 -2.07 -22.47
C LEU A 349 -31.17 -3.38 -22.66
N VAL A 350 -31.84 -3.86 -21.61
CA VAL A 350 -32.62 -5.09 -21.61
C VAL A 350 -34.10 -4.73 -21.51
N GLN A 351 -34.91 -5.30 -22.40
CA GLN A 351 -36.35 -5.10 -22.37
C GLN A 351 -36.96 -5.88 -21.19
N ASP A 352 -37.93 -5.27 -20.49
CA ASP A 352 -38.66 -5.86 -19.37
C ASP A 352 -37.83 -6.18 -18.10
N ASP A 353 -36.56 -5.74 -18.04
CA ASP A 353 -35.71 -5.82 -16.85
C ASP A 353 -34.98 -4.49 -16.63
N ASP A 354 -35.33 -3.80 -15.53
CA ASP A 354 -34.70 -2.53 -15.13
C ASP A 354 -33.58 -2.72 -14.08
N GLY A 355 -33.31 -3.96 -13.68
CA GLY A 355 -32.30 -4.35 -12.70
C GLY A 355 -32.59 -3.96 -11.25
N PHE A 356 -33.68 -3.25 -10.94
CA PHE A 356 -34.00 -2.80 -9.57
C PHE A 356 -34.30 -3.97 -8.63
N ALA A 357 -34.82 -5.09 -9.16
CA ALA A 357 -35.01 -6.31 -8.37
C ALA A 357 -33.66 -6.84 -7.83
N SER A 358 -32.60 -6.81 -8.65
CA SER A 358 -31.25 -7.24 -8.23
C SER A 358 -30.64 -6.29 -7.20
N LEU A 359 -30.86 -4.98 -7.33
CA LEU A 359 -30.46 -4.00 -6.30
C LEU A 359 -31.19 -4.25 -4.97
N SER A 360 -32.51 -4.52 -5.04
CA SER A 360 -33.34 -4.80 -3.88
C SER A 360 -32.93 -6.10 -3.17
N ASP A 361 -32.49 -7.12 -3.91
CA ASP A 361 -31.97 -8.37 -3.33
C ASP A 361 -30.72 -8.11 -2.49
N VAL A 362 -29.76 -7.32 -2.98
CA VAL A 362 -28.55 -6.95 -2.20
C VAL A 362 -28.93 -6.34 -0.85
N VAL A 363 -29.83 -5.35 -0.85
CA VAL A 363 -30.29 -4.69 0.38
C VAL A 363 -31.01 -5.67 1.30
N SER A 364 -31.94 -6.47 0.74
CA SER A 364 -32.74 -7.44 1.51
C SER A 364 -31.88 -8.48 2.21
N ARG A 365 -30.81 -8.97 1.55
CA ARG A 365 -29.90 -9.95 2.17
C ARG A 365 -29.03 -9.34 3.26
N TYR A 366 -28.61 -8.08 3.10
CA TYR A 366 -27.90 -7.39 4.17
C TYR A 366 -28.79 -7.21 5.40
N GLU A 367 -30.08 -6.89 5.23
CA GLU A 367 -31.04 -6.83 6.34
C GLU A 367 -31.25 -8.16 7.03
N GLN A 368 -31.37 -9.25 6.26
CA GLN A 368 -31.47 -10.59 6.82
C GLN A 368 -30.22 -10.94 7.64
N TRP A 369 -29.04 -10.58 7.15
CA TRP A 369 -27.78 -10.77 7.86
C TRP A 369 -27.72 -9.95 9.16
N ILE A 370 -28.15 -8.67 9.13
CA ILE A 370 -28.25 -7.83 10.34
C ILE A 370 -29.18 -8.47 11.37
N ASN A 371 -30.36 -8.95 10.95
CA ASN A 371 -31.32 -9.58 11.85
C ASN A 371 -30.77 -10.87 12.47
N TYR A 372 -30.06 -11.68 11.67
CA TYR A 372 -29.36 -12.86 12.18
C TYR A 372 -28.31 -12.46 13.23
N LYS A 373 -27.49 -11.43 12.95
CA LYS A 373 -26.46 -10.96 13.88
C LYS A 373 -27.02 -10.36 15.17
N LYS A 374 -28.16 -9.65 15.10
CA LYS A 374 -28.87 -9.14 16.30
C LYS A 374 -29.30 -10.28 17.24
N ILE A 375 -29.69 -11.43 16.70
CA ILE A 375 -30.04 -12.61 17.52
C ILE A 375 -28.79 -13.20 18.19
N GLU A 376 -27.66 -13.23 17.47
CA GLU A 376 -26.37 -13.76 17.96
C GLU A 376 -25.82 -12.96 19.15
N ILE A 377 -26.14 -11.66 19.29
CA ILE A 377 -25.66 -10.82 20.40
C ILE A 377 -25.90 -11.47 21.77
N ARG A 378 -27.06 -12.13 21.96
CA ARG A 378 -27.41 -12.77 23.25
C ARG A 378 -26.53 -13.97 23.61
N SER A 379 -25.79 -14.51 22.65
CA SER A 379 -24.85 -15.61 22.86
C SER A 379 -23.43 -15.14 23.18
N LEU A 380 -23.15 -13.83 23.05
CA LEU A 380 -21.87 -13.24 23.41
C LEU A 380 -21.79 -12.98 24.91
N ASP A 381 -20.57 -13.01 25.45
CA ASP A 381 -20.29 -12.57 26.82
C ASP A 381 -20.73 -11.13 27.04
N THR A 382 -21.18 -10.81 28.25
CA THR A 382 -21.79 -9.52 28.61
C THR A 382 -20.91 -8.32 28.24
N GLU A 383 -19.58 -8.47 28.35
CA GLU A 383 -18.60 -7.43 27.99
C GLU A 383 -18.69 -7.01 26.52
N TYR A 384 -19.07 -7.91 25.61
CA TYR A 384 -19.12 -7.65 24.17
C TYR A 384 -20.48 -7.16 23.67
N GLN A 385 -21.54 -7.33 24.46
CA GLN A 385 -22.91 -7.07 24.00
C GLN A 385 -23.16 -5.59 23.69
N ASN A 386 -22.57 -4.67 24.45
CA ASN A 386 -22.74 -3.23 24.21
C ASN A 386 -22.16 -2.80 22.86
N ALA A 387 -20.90 -3.16 22.57
CA ALA A 387 -20.27 -2.91 21.28
C ALA A 387 -21.03 -3.57 20.12
N ALA A 388 -21.50 -4.80 20.32
CA ALA A 388 -22.24 -5.53 19.28
C ALA A 388 -23.56 -4.84 18.93
N ASN A 389 -24.28 -4.29 19.92
CA ASN A 389 -25.49 -3.52 19.68
C ASN A 389 -25.20 -2.24 18.89
N ARG A 390 -24.17 -1.46 19.29
CA ARG A 390 -23.74 -0.26 18.54
C ARG A 390 -23.38 -0.58 17.09
N HIS A 391 -22.62 -1.66 16.85
CA HIS A 391 -22.27 -2.10 15.49
C HIS A 391 -23.51 -2.45 14.66
N MET A 392 -24.51 -3.10 15.27
CA MET A 392 -25.75 -3.43 14.58
C MET A 392 -26.64 -2.22 14.31
N GLU A 393 -26.60 -1.18 15.15
CA GLU A 393 -27.24 0.11 14.88
C GLU A 393 -26.62 0.79 13.65
N GLU A 394 -25.29 0.85 13.56
CA GLU A 394 -24.60 1.40 12.39
C GLU A 394 -24.85 0.57 11.12
N CYS A 395 -24.89 -0.76 11.21
CA CYS A 395 -25.28 -1.60 10.08
C CYS A 395 -26.73 -1.34 9.65
N THR A 396 -27.64 -1.15 10.61
CA THR A 396 -29.05 -0.84 10.32
C THR A 396 -29.16 0.51 9.61
N ARG A 397 -28.45 1.53 10.09
CA ARG A 397 -28.36 2.85 9.44
C ARG A 397 -27.79 2.75 8.02
N ALA A 398 -26.74 1.97 7.80
CA ALA A 398 -26.19 1.74 6.46
C ALA A 398 -27.23 1.08 5.53
N SER A 399 -28.00 0.12 6.05
CA SER A 399 -29.10 -0.53 5.32
C SER A 399 -30.20 0.47 4.94
N GLU A 400 -30.63 1.31 5.87
CA GLU A 400 -31.62 2.36 5.62
C GLU A 400 -31.14 3.36 4.56
N ARG A 401 -29.86 3.74 4.59
CA ARG A 401 -29.26 4.59 3.55
C ARG A 401 -29.29 3.92 2.17
N MET A 402 -29.03 2.62 2.07
CA MET A 402 -29.16 1.89 0.82
C MET A 402 -30.59 1.88 0.29
N LYS A 403 -31.58 1.70 1.18
CA LYS A 403 -33.01 1.79 0.82
C LYS A 403 -33.37 3.18 0.32
N ASN A 404 -32.96 4.23 1.04
CA ASN A 404 -33.20 5.61 0.63
C ASN A 404 -32.59 5.92 -0.74
N GLY A 405 -31.40 5.39 -1.03
CA GLY A 405 -30.79 5.49 -2.35
C GLY A 405 -31.62 4.82 -3.45
N LEU A 406 -32.16 3.63 -3.18
CA LEU A 406 -33.04 2.91 -4.10
C LEU A 406 -34.35 3.67 -4.34
N ASP A 407 -35.00 4.15 -3.28
CA ASP A 407 -36.24 4.91 -3.33
C ASP A 407 -36.03 6.25 -4.06
N TYR A 408 -34.89 6.90 -3.86
CA TYR A 408 -34.51 8.12 -4.57
C TYR A 408 -34.36 7.86 -6.07
N LEU A 409 -33.73 6.75 -6.47
CA LEU A 409 -33.64 6.36 -7.88
C LEU A 409 -35.01 6.05 -8.50
N GLN A 410 -35.97 5.53 -7.74
CA GLN A 410 -37.32 5.25 -8.24
C GLN A 410 -38.19 6.51 -8.34
N SER A 411 -38.04 7.44 -7.40
CA SER A 411 -38.86 8.65 -7.31
C SER A 411 -38.33 9.84 -8.11
N ASN A 412 -37.04 9.88 -8.44
CA ASN A 412 -36.41 10.97 -9.19
C ASN A 412 -36.00 10.53 -10.60
N ALA A 413 -36.69 11.05 -11.62
CA ALA A 413 -36.45 10.70 -13.03
C ALA A 413 -35.05 11.10 -13.53
N GLN A 414 -34.51 12.25 -13.09
CA GLN A 414 -33.16 12.67 -13.46
C GLN A 414 -32.10 11.76 -12.82
N ALA A 415 -32.27 11.40 -11.55
CA ALA A 415 -31.39 10.47 -10.86
C ALA A 415 -31.42 9.08 -11.49
N LYS A 416 -32.61 8.55 -11.81
CA LYS A 416 -32.77 7.29 -12.56
C LYS A 416 -32.01 7.35 -13.89
N ARG A 417 -32.17 8.45 -14.63
CA ARG A 417 -31.51 8.63 -15.93
C ARG A 417 -29.99 8.74 -15.80
N ALA A 418 -29.49 9.48 -14.81
CA ALA A 418 -28.07 9.58 -14.50
C ALA A 418 -27.48 8.20 -14.15
N PHE A 419 -28.21 7.42 -13.35
CA PHE A 419 -27.80 6.07 -12.97
C PHE A 419 -27.77 5.10 -14.15
N GLN A 420 -28.75 5.16 -15.06
CA GLN A 420 -28.73 4.37 -16.30
C GLN A 420 -27.50 4.71 -17.17
N LEU A 421 -27.24 6.01 -17.37
CA LEU A 421 -26.09 6.46 -18.16
C LEU A 421 -24.76 6.07 -17.50
N ALA A 422 -24.67 6.14 -16.16
CA ALA A 422 -23.50 5.71 -15.41
C ALA A 422 -23.24 4.20 -15.55
N ASN A 423 -24.28 3.37 -15.42
CA ASN A 423 -24.17 1.93 -15.64
C ASN A 423 -23.74 1.60 -17.07
N TYR A 424 -24.28 2.30 -18.07
CA TYR A 424 -23.88 2.11 -19.45
C TYR A 424 -22.42 2.53 -19.69
N ALA A 425 -22.01 3.67 -19.16
CA ALA A 425 -20.62 4.13 -19.27
C ALA A 425 -19.63 3.16 -18.62
N MET A 426 -19.98 2.60 -17.44
CA MET A 426 -19.18 1.59 -16.76
C MET A 426 -19.10 0.27 -17.55
N LEU A 427 -20.21 -0.18 -18.13
CA LEU A 427 -20.23 -1.37 -19.00
C LEU A 427 -19.32 -1.18 -20.22
N LEU A 428 -19.42 -0.03 -20.91
CA LEU A 428 -18.54 0.31 -22.03
C LEU A 428 -17.08 0.40 -21.60
N GLN A 429 -16.80 1.03 -20.47
CA GLN A 429 -15.45 1.15 -19.92
C GLN A 429 -14.83 -0.23 -19.68
N GLN A 430 -15.58 -1.18 -19.12
CA GLN A 430 -15.11 -2.56 -18.89
C GLN A 430 -14.81 -3.28 -20.22
N ILE A 431 -15.70 -3.18 -21.20
CA ILE A 431 -15.53 -3.78 -22.54
C ILE A 431 -14.31 -3.20 -23.26
N CYS A 432 -14.14 -1.87 -23.21
CA CYS A 432 -13.03 -1.20 -23.89
C CYS A 432 -11.68 -1.51 -23.22
N SER A 433 -11.65 -1.53 -21.88
CA SER A 433 -10.41 -1.76 -21.11
C SER A 433 -9.92 -3.20 -21.15
N SER A 434 -10.80 -4.16 -21.45
CA SER A 434 -10.44 -5.59 -21.54
C SER A 434 -9.86 -5.99 -22.89
N ARG A 435 -9.86 -5.09 -23.88
CA ARG A 435 -9.35 -5.39 -25.23
C ARG A 435 -7.83 -5.44 -25.24
N ASP A 436 -7.31 -6.42 -25.97
CA ASP A 436 -5.88 -6.52 -26.25
C ASP A 436 -5.37 -5.28 -27.00
N LEU A 437 -4.09 -4.99 -26.82
CA LEU A 437 -3.41 -3.92 -27.54
C LEU A 437 -3.49 -4.19 -29.05
N ARG A 438 -4.09 -3.26 -29.79
CA ARG A 438 -4.14 -3.32 -31.25
C ARG A 438 -2.86 -2.70 -31.79
N GLN A 439 -1.96 -3.54 -32.26
CA GLN A 439 -0.65 -3.15 -32.77
C GLN A 439 -0.81 -2.40 -34.08
N ALA A 440 -0.06 -1.31 -34.23
CA ALA A 440 -0.01 -0.56 -35.47
C ALA A 440 0.84 -1.32 -36.50
N ASN A 441 0.49 -1.22 -37.78
CA ASN A 441 1.25 -1.70 -38.92
C ASN A 441 1.21 -0.62 -40.00
N PHE A 442 2.37 -0.15 -40.44
CA PHE A 442 2.45 0.86 -41.48
C PHE A 442 2.22 0.23 -42.86
N ASP A 443 1.14 0.63 -43.53
CA ASP A 443 0.88 0.30 -44.93
C ASP A 443 1.60 1.32 -45.81
N ALA A 444 2.70 0.87 -46.44
CA ALA A 444 3.53 1.71 -47.31
C ALA A 444 2.83 2.15 -48.60
N VAL A 445 1.85 1.38 -49.08
CA VAL A 445 1.09 1.68 -50.31
C VAL A 445 0.06 2.76 -50.03
N ALA A 446 -0.74 2.56 -48.98
CA ALA A 446 -1.75 3.53 -48.55
C ALA A 446 -1.18 4.70 -47.73
N LYS A 447 0.13 4.66 -47.40
CA LYS A 447 0.86 5.64 -46.56
C LYS A 447 0.13 5.96 -45.26
N ARG A 448 -0.43 4.92 -44.62
CA ARG A 448 -1.23 5.06 -43.40
C ARG A 448 -1.00 3.89 -42.45
N TYR A 449 -1.36 4.09 -41.19
CA TYR A 449 -1.37 3.01 -40.21
C TYR A 449 -2.64 2.18 -40.32
N THR A 450 -2.47 0.88 -40.26
CA THR A 450 -3.52 -0.11 -40.03
C THR A 450 -3.28 -0.77 -38.67
N PHE A 451 -4.31 -1.35 -38.08
CA PHE A 451 -4.23 -1.88 -36.71
C PHE A 451 -4.74 -3.30 -36.67
N SER A 452 -4.01 -4.19 -35.98
CA SER A 452 -4.38 -5.59 -35.78
C SER A 452 -4.49 -5.91 -34.29
N PRO A 453 -5.61 -6.48 -33.82
CA PRO A 453 -6.82 -6.80 -34.59
C PRO A 453 -7.56 -5.54 -35.10
N ALA A 454 -8.44 -5.73 -36.10
CA ALA A 454 -9.25 -4.64 -36.66
C ALA A 454 -10.19 -4.04 -35.59
N TYR A 455 -10.59 -2.78 -35.78
CA TYR A 455 -11.50 -2.12 -34.85
C TYR A 455 -12.86 -2.83 -34.87
N GLN A 456 -13.37 -3.11 -33.68
CA GLN A 456 -14.73 -3.60 -33.48
C GLN A 456 -15.44 -2.62 -32.56
N ALA A 457 -16.60 -2.13 -32.99
CA ALA A 457 -17.46 -1.33 -32.11
C ALA A 457 -17.83 -2.15 -30.86
N PRO A 458 -17.92 -1.55 -29.67
CA PRO A 458 -18.32 -2.26 -28.46
C PRO A 458 -19.68 -2.97 -28.63
N ASN A 459 -19.71 -4.29 -28.43
CA ASN A 459 -20.96 -5.05 -28.38
C ASN A 459 -21.46 -5.09 -26.93
N HIS A 460 -22.61 -4.44 -26.68
CA HIS A 460 -23.17 -4.26 -25.35
C HIS A 460 -24.00 -5.45 -24.83
N LEU A 461 -24.22 -6.47 -25.67
CA LEU A 461 -24.99 -7.68 -25.33
C LEU A 461 -24.13 -8.95 -25.16
N GLN A 462 -22.83 -8.88 -25.48
CA GLN A 462 -21.88 -9.96 -25.22
C GLN A 462 -21.02 -9.58 -24.02
N THR A 463 -21.39 -10.07 -22.84
CA THR A 463 -20.57 -10.01 -21.63
C THR A 463 -19.99 -11.38 -21.35
N ASP A 464 -18.66 -11.48 -21.23
CA ASP A 464 -18.00 -12.66 -20.65
C ASP A 464 -18.56 -12.95 -19.24
N SER A 465 -18.42 -14.18 -18.76
CA SER A 465 -19.01 -14.64 -17.48
C SER A 465 -18.66 -13.78 -16.26
N ASN A 466 -17.52 -13.08 -16.26
CA ASN A 466 -16.98 -12.31 -15.14
C ASN A 466 -17.00 -10.78 -15.32
N ARG A 467 -17.69 -10.23 -16.34
CA ARG A 467 -17.74 -8.79 -16.63
C ARG A 467 -19.17 -8.30 -16.80
N GLY A 468 -19.36 -6.98 -16.75
CA GLY A 468 -20.68 -6.35 -16.91
C GLY A 468 -21.60 -6.53 -15.71
N LYS A 469 -21.03 -6.75 -14.52
CA LYS A 469 -21.77 -6.99 -13.27
C LYS A 469 -21.11 -6.22 -12.14
N TRP A 470 -21.93 -5.73 -11.22
CA TRP A 470 -21.50 -5.19 -9.94
C TRP A 470 -21.42 -6.28 -8.89
N ARG A 471 -20.42 -6.18 -8.01
CA ARG A 471 -20.34 -6.92 -6.75
C ARG A 471 -21.22 -6.27 -5.70
N ALA A 472 -21.71 -7.05 -4.74
CA ALA A 472 -22.65 -6.57 -3.72
C ALA A 472 -22.14 -5.33 -2.95
N PHE A 473 -20.87 -5.31 -2.54
CA PHE A 473 -20.31 -4.14 -1.82
C PHE A 473 -20.25 -2.88 -2.71
N GLN A 474 -20.06 -3.03 -4.03
CA GLN A 474 -20.04 -1.91 -4.97
C GLN A 474 -21.45 -1.33 -5.10
N VAL A 475 -22.46 -2.20 -5.17
CA VAL A 475 -23.87 -1.79 -5.15
C VAL A 475 -24.23 -1.09 -3.84
N ALA A 476 -23.84 -1.66 -2.69
CA ALA A 476 -24.08 -1.07 -1.39
C ALA A 476 -23.48 0.35 -1.30
N PHE A 477 -22.21 0.51 -1.70
CA PHE A 477 -21.55 1.80 -1.75
C PHE A 477 -22.27 2.80 -2.66
N LEU A 478 -22.67 2.39 -3.87
CA LEU A 478 -23.40 3.27 -4.80
C LEU A 478 -24.74 3.72 -4.20
N LEU A 479 -25.55 2.79 -3.68
CA LEU A 479 -26.85 3.10 -3.11
C LEU A 479 -26.73 4.03 -1.88
N MET A 480 -25.76 3.81 -1.01
CA MET A 480 -25.51 4.68 0.15
C MET A 480 -25.10 6.12 -0.24
N SER A 481 -24.52 6.30 -1.43
CA SER A 481 -23.86 7.55 -1.85
C SER A 481 -24.65 8.36 -2.88
N ILE A 482 -25.59 7.74 -3.60
CA ILE A 482 -26.28 8.38 -4.73
C ILE A 482 -27.05 9.63 -4.31
N GLN A 483 -27.81 9.57 -3.21
CA GLN A 483 -28.62 10.69 -2.77
C GLN A 483 -27.76 11.87 -2.31
N SER A 484 -26.70 11.63 -1.51
CA SER A 484 -25.78 12.67 -1.03
C SER A 484 -24.92 13.25 -2.15
N THR A 485 -24.65 12.47 -3.20
CA THR A 485 -23.94 12.94 -4.39
C THR A 485 -24.83 13.82 -5.26
N ALA A 486 -26.13 13.54 -5.30
CA ALA A 486 -27.08 14.32 -6.08
C ALA A 486 -27.57 15.58 -5.35
N GLU A 487 -27.78 15.52 -4.03
CA GLU A 487 -28.38 16.59 -3.22
C GLU A 487 -27.40 17.16 -2.18
N GLY A 488 -27.22 18.48 -2.21
CA GLY A 488 -26.20 19.18 -1.39
C GLY A 488 -26.59 19.41 0.08
N GLU A 489 -27.88 19.38 0.42
CA GLU A 489 -28.39 19.82 1.73
C GLU A 489 -28.75 18.66 2.67
N ILE A 490 -28.57 17.41 2.26
CA ILE A 490 -28.90 16.27 3.13
C ILE A 490 -27.80 16.04 4.18
N PRO A 491 -28.12 15.56 5.40
CA PRO A 491 -27.14 15.36 6.47
C PRO A 491 -25.94 14.48 6.06
N GLU A 492 -26.18 13.46 5.24
CA GLU A 492 -25.17 12.53 4.71
C GLU A 492 -24.14 13.24 3.81
N ARG A 493 -24.39 14.47 3.35
CA ARG A 493 -23.38 15.23 2.60
C ARG A 493 -22.15 15.59 3.46
N ARG A 494 -22.31 15.54 4.79
CA ARG A 494 -21.25 15.81 5.79
C ARG A 494 -20.47 14.55 6.20
N THR A 495 -20.81 13.37 5.68
CA THR A 495 -20.10 12.12 5.99
C THR A 495 -19.01 11.83 4.97
N VAL A 496 -17.96 11.13 5.41
CA VAL A 496 -16.95 10.53 4.53
C VAL A 496 -17.30 9.06 4.35
N GLU A 497 -17.46 8.63 3.10
CA GLU A 497 -17.68 7.22 2.78
C GLU A 497 -16.34 6.50 2.63
N LEU A 498 -16.11 5.47 3.44
CA LEU A 498 -14.89 4.66 3.42
C LEU A 498 -15.16 3.31 2.76
N ILE A 499 -14.45 3.01 1.65
CA ILE A 499 -14.44 1.67 1.05
C ILE A 499 -13.18 0.93 1.50
N TRP A 500 -13.31 0.11 2.54
CA TRP A 500 -12.22 -0.74 3.00
C TRP A 500 -12.35 -2.15 2.43
N PHE A 501 -11.45 -2.49 1.49
CA PHE A 501 -11.42 -3.81 0.85
C PHE A 501 -10.01 -4.14 0.36
N PRO A 502 -9.59 -5.43 0.38
CA PRO A 502 -8.28 -5.84 -0.16
C PRO A 502 -8.01 -5.36 -1.59
N THR A 503 -6.73 -5.21 -1.92
CA THR A 503 -6.29 -4.85 -3.27
C THR A 503 -6.81 -5.86 -4.30
N GLY A 504 -7.18 -5.36 -5.49
CA GLY A 504 -7.80 -6.19 -6.53
C GLY A 504 -9.29 -6.55 -6.31
N GLY A 505 -9.89 -6.19 -5.15
CA GLY A 505 -11.29 -6.48 -4.87
C GLY A 505 -12.33 -5.65 -5.63
N GLY A 506 -11.89 -4.65 -6.42
CA GLY A 506 -12.74 -3.84 -7.29
C GLY A 506 -13.26 -2.53 -6.66
N LYS A 507 -12.48 -1.92 -5.76
CA LYS A 507 -12.80 -0.60 -5.18
C LYS A 507 -12.93 0.48 -6.26
N THR A 508 -12.05 0.41 -7.26
CA THR A 508 -12.00 1.37 -8.36
C THR A 508 -13.30 1.47 -9.14
N GLU A 509 -13.93 0.34 -9.46
CA GLU A 509 -15.20 0.33 -10.17
C GLU A 509 -16.31 1.04 -9.38
N ALA A 510 -16.33 0.90 -8.05
CA ALA A 510 -17.35 1.51 -7.20
C ALA A 510 -17.27 3.06 -7.25
N TYR A 511 -16.09 3.64 -7.00
CA TYR A 511 -15.94 5.08 -7.01
C TYR A 511 -16.00 5.68 -8.43
N LEU A 512 -15.60 4.93 -9.47
CA LEU A 512 -15.76 5.34 -10.86
C LEU A 512 -17.24 5.33 -11.29
N GLY A 513 -18.02 4.35 -10.82
CA GLY A 513 -19.47 4.33 -11.01
C GLY A 513 -20.14 5.56 -10.38
N LEU A 514 -19.76 5.92 -9.15
CA LEU A 514 -20.25 7.12 -8.48
C LEU A 514 -19.81 8.41 -9.20
N SER A 515 -18.57 8.45 -9.71
CA SER A 515 -18.05 9.57 -10.50
C SER A 515 -18.87 9.78 -11.77
N ALA A 516 -19.17 8.71 -12.51
CA ALA A 516 -20.02 8.76 -13.69
C ALA A 516 -21.42 9.25 -13.36
N PHE A 517 -22.02 8.72 -12.28
CA PHE A 517 -23.33 9.17 -11.79
C PHE A 517 -23.32 10.67 -11.47
N SER A 518 -22.35 11.15 -10.69
CA SER A 518 -22.22 12.56 -10.31
C SER A 518 -22.11 13.48 -11.53
N LEU A 519 -21.28 13.10 -12.50
CA LEU A 519 -21.06 13.84 -13.73
C LEU A 519 -22.31 13.92 -14.63
N PHE A 520 -23.01 12.81 -14.83
CA PHE A 520 -24.27 12.82 -15.58
C PHE A 520 -25.36 13.58 -14.82
N MET A 521 -25.46 13.41 -13.49
CA MET A 521 -26.46 14.11 -12.68
C MET A 521 -26.27 15.62 -12.76
N ARG A 522 -25.03 16.12 -12.69
CA ARG A 522 -24.72 17.55 -12.83
C ARG A 522 -25.20 18.11 -14.16
N ARG A 523 -24.91 17.42 -15.28
CA ARG A 523 -25.36 17.84 -16.62
C ARG A 523 -26.85 17.68 -16.88
N LEU A 524 -27.50 16.67 -16.28
CA LEU A 524 -28.94 16.51 -16.37
C LEU A 524 -29.70 17.57 -15.56
N LYS A 525 -29.15 18.01 -14.42
CA LYS A 525 -29.68 19.14 -13.65
C LYS A 525 -29.51 20.46 -14.41
N ASN A 526 -28.33 20.69 -14.97
CA ASN A 526 -28.05 21.87 -15.80
C ASN A 526 -27.04 21.51 -16.91
N PRO A 527 -27.47 21.46 -18.19
CA PRO A 527 -26.58 21.14 -19.32
C PRO A 527 -25.40 22.10 -19.47
N GLU A 528 -25.50 23.33 -18.97
CA GLU A 528 -24.45 24.35 -19.02
C GLU A 528 -23.52 24.33 -17.79
N ASP A 529 -23.79 23.49 -16.79
CA ASP A 529 -22.93 23.36 -15.61
C ASP A 529 -21.68 22.53 -15.95
N VAL A 530 -20.68 23.25 -16.48
CA VAL A 530 -19.37 22.77 -16.94
C VAL A 530 -18.29 22.90 -15.86
N GLY A 531 -17.12 22.32 -16.10
CA GLY A 531 -15.95 22.43 -15.23
C GLY A 531 -15.68 21.16 -14.43
N VAL A 532 -14.77 21.27 -13.47
CA VAL A 532 -14.34 20.14 -12.63
C VAL A 532 -15.44 19.78 -11.65
N ASN A 533 -15.86 18.52 -11.67
CA ASN A 533 -16.81 17.98 -10.72
C ASN A 533 -16.20 16.92 -9.81
N VAL A 534 -15.29 16.11 -10.34
CA VAL A 534 -14.65 15.01 -9.62
C VAL A 534 -13.17 15.31 -9.45
N LEU A 535 -12.71 15.38 -8.20
CA LEU A 535 -11.30 15.45 -7.85
C LEU A 535 -10.87 14.11 -7.26
N MET A 536 -9.90 13.46 -7.88
CA MET A 536 -9.29 12.23 -7.40
C MET A 536 -7.86 12.51 -6.95
N ARG A 537 -7.57 12.19 -5.69
CA ARG A 537 -6.27 12.39 -5.05
C ARG A 537 -5.56 11.05 -4.87
N TYR A 538 -4.28 11.00 -5.25
CA TYR A 538 -3.39 9.86 -5.03
C TYR A 538 -2.14 10.26 -4.25
N THR A 539 -1.65 9.33 -3.42
CA THR A 539 -0.44 9.48 -2.61
C THR A 539 0.85 9.12 -3.38
N LEU A 540 0.80 8.12 -4.27
CA LEU A 540 1.98 7.58 -4.97
C LEU A 540 1.96 7.84 -6.49
N ARG A 541 3.08 8.35 -7.04
CA ARG A 541 3.20 8.77 -8.46
C ARG A 541 2.97 7.66 -9.49
N LEU A 542 3.43 6.43 -9.22
CA LEU A 542 3.40 5.31 -10.18
C LEU A 542 1.99 4.72 -10.37
N LEU A 543 1.19 4.68 -9.29
CA LEU A 543 -0.20 4.20 -9.31
C LEU A 543 -1.12 5.14 -10.12
N THR A 544 -0.79 6.43 -10.16
CA THR A 544 -1.58 7.47 -10.84
C THR A 544 -1.76 7.19 -12.33
N ALA A 545 -0.75 6.66 -13.02
CA ALA A 545 -0.81 6.41 -14.47
C ALA A 545 -1.81 5.31 -14.86
N GLN A 546 -1.83 4.19 -14.12
CA GLN A 546 -2.74 3.08 -14.39
C GLN A 546 -4.19 3.48 -14.12
N GLN A 547 -4.44 4.16 -13.02
CA GLN A 547 -5.78 4.64 -12.69
C GLN A 547 -6.24 5.73 -13.65
N PHE A 548 -5.33 6.59 -14.12
CA PHE A 548 -5.62 7.55 -15.18
C PHE A 548 -6.04 6.90 -16.49
N GLN A 549 -5.41 5.79 -16.90
CA GLN A 549 -5.85 5.05 -18.08
C GLN A 549 -7.26 4.49 -17.93
N ARG A 550 -7.60 3.95 -16.75
CA ARG A 550 -8.96 3.42 -16.46
C ARG A 550 -10.01 4.53 -16.45
N ALA A 551 -9.75 5.63 -15.77
CA ALA A 551 -10.63 6.79 -15.74
C ALA A 551 -10.77 7.45 -17.13
N SER A 552 -9.70 7.46 -17.94
CA SER A 552 -9.75 7.94 -19.33
C SER A 552 -10.69 7.09 -20.20
N ALA A 553 -10.71 5.77 -19.99
CA ALA A 553 -11.64 4.88 -20.70
C ALA A 553 -13.10 5.14 -20.27
N LEU A 554 -13.35 5.42 -18.99
CA LEU A 554 -14.67 5.85 -18.52
C LEU A 554 -15.11 7.14 -19.20
N ILE A 555 -14.25 8.16 -19.20
CA ILE A 555 -14.58 9.47 -19.77
C ILE A 555 -14.78 9.39 -21.29
N CYS A 556 -13.99 8.58 -22.01
CA CYS A 556 -14.28 8.29 -23.42
C CYS A 556 -15.66 7.64 -23.59
N SER A 557 -16.03 6.71 -22.69
CA SER A 557 -17.35 6.06 -22.72
C SER A 557 -18.48 7.06 -22.46
N MET A 558 -18.30 7.96 -21.50
CA MET A 558 -19.26 9.02 -21.21
C MET A 558 -19.41 10.00 -22.37
N GLU A 559 -18.30 10.41 -22.99
CA GLU A 559 -18.33 11.30 -24.16
C GLU A 559 -19.00 10.63 -25.37
N TYR A 560 -18.76 9.33 -25.58
CA TYR A 560 -19.46 8.55 -26.61
C TYR A 560 -20.98 8.58 -26.39
N LEU A 561 -21.44 8.42 -25.14
CA LEU A 561 -22.85 8.48 -24.78
C LEU A 561 -23.44 9.90 -24.82
N ARG A 562 -22.65 10.94 -24.58
CA ARG A 562 -23.11 12.34 -24.57
C ARG A 562 -23.53 12.82 -25.97
N ARG A 563 -22.69 12.56 -26.98
CA ARG A 563 -22.87 13.06 -28.36
C ARG A 563 -24.27 12.87 -28.94
N PRO A 564 -24.89 11.67 -28.90
CA PRO A 564 -26.23 11.47 -29.47
C PRO A 564 -27.36 12.18 -28.70
N ILE A 565 -27.13 12.59 -27.45
CA ILE A 565 -28.10 13.25 -26.56
C ILE A 565 -27.58 14.60 -26.07
N GLU A 566 -26.87 15.33 -26.92
CA GLU A 566 -26.31 16.66 -26.64
C GLU A 566 -27.36 17.65 -26.08
N THR A 567 -28.61 17.54 -26.53
CA THR A 567 -29.72 18.37 -26.04
C THR A 567 -30.04 18.16 -24.56
N GLN A 568 -29.71 16.99 -23.99
CA GLN A 568 -29.91 16.67 -22.57
C GLN A 568 -28.67 16.93 -21.73
N LEU A 569 -27.47 16.73 -22.28
CA LEU A 569 -26.22 16.74 -21.51
C LEU A 569 -25.30 17.94 -21.80
N GLY A 570 -25.67 18.79 -22.76
CA GLY A 570 -24.89 19.95 -23.16
C GLY A 570 -23.83 19.63 -24.20
N LYS A 571 -23.26 20.71 -24.77
CA LYS A 571 -22.29 20.66 -25.88
C LYS A 571 -20.86 20.35 -25.46
N GLU A 572 -20.51 20.76 -24.24
CA GLU A 572 -19.15 20.61 -23.74
C GLU A 572 -18.80 19.15 -23.45
N PRO A 573 -17.65 18.64 -23.95
CA PRO A 573 -17.26 17.24 -23.74
C PRO A 573 -17.03 16.87 -22.28
N PHE A 574 -17.35 15.63 -21.92
CA PHE A 574 -16.78 15.04 -20.72
C PHE A 574 -15.29 14.80 -20.95
N SER A 575 -14.44 15.26 -20.02
CA SER A 575 -12.99 15.17 -20.17
C SER A 575 -12.24 14.90 -18.86
N ILE A 576 -11.00 14.42 -18.98
CA ILE A 576 -10.13 14.08 -17.85
C ILE A 576 -8.80 14.82 -17.91
N GLY A 577 -8.32 15.28 -16.76
CA GLY A 577 -6.98 15.86 -16.57
C GLY A 577 -6.11 15.03 -15.63
N ILE A 578 -4.80 14.93 -15.91
CA ILE A 578 -3.80 14.46 -14.94
C ILE A 578 -2.93 15.63 -14.48
N TRP A 579 -3.06 15.97 -13.20
CA TRP A 579 -2.47 17.14 -12.57
C TRP A 579 -1.39 16.70 -11.57
N VAL A 580 -0.18 16.46 -12.08
CA VAL A 580 0.95 15.87 -11.34
C VAL A 580 2.26 16.62 -11.58
N GLY A 581 3.29 16.34 -10.77
CA GLY A 581 4.59 17.01 -10.85
C GLY A 581 5.24 17.05 -12.24
N GLY A 582 6.07 18.07 -12.49
CA GLY A 582 6.70 18.35 -13.79
C GLY A 582 7.69 17.29 -14.28
N GLU A 583 8.15 16.42 -13.37
CA GLU A 583 8.96 15.24 -13.69
C GLU A 583 8.13 14.17 -14.41
N THR A 584 6.81 14.14 -14.21
CA THR A 584 5.92 13.12 -14.78
C THR A 584 5.21 13.61 -16.03
N THR A 585 4.62 14.80 -15.99
CA THR A 585 3.91 15.41 -17.14
C THR A 585 4.35 16.85 -17.39
N PRO A 586 4.22 17.36 -18.63
CA PRO A 586 4.61 18.74 -18.93
C PRO A 586 3.73 19.77 -18.19
N ASN A 587 4.36 20.74 -17.52
CA ASN A 587 3.62 21.81 -16.83
C ASN A 587 3.12 22.91 -17.80
N ASN A 588 3.72 23.07 -18.98
CA ASN A 588 3.37 24.11 -19.93
C ASN A 588 3.46 23.63 -21.39
N ARG A 589 2.77 24.33 -22.29
CA ARG A 589 2.66 23.96 -23.70
C ARG A 589 4.00 23.93 -24.44
N LYS A 590 4.91 24.86 -24.09
CA LYS A 590 6.26 24.92 -24.70
C LYS A 590 7.07 23.67 -24.37
N ASP A 591 7.05 23.24 -23.10
CA ASP A 591 7.68 21.99 -22.66
C ASP A 591 7.05 20.78 -23.35
N ALA A 592 5.71 20.72 -23.45
CA ALA A 592 5.03 19.63 -24.14
C ALA A 592 5.45 19.48 -25.61
N VAL A 593 5.52 20.58 -26.35
CA VAL A 593 5.98 20.58 -27.75
C VAL A 593 7.46 20.19 -27.84
N SER A 594 8.30 20.69 -26.93
CA SER A 594 9.72 20.30 -26.85
C SER A 594 9.88 18.80 -26.64
N LYS A 595 9.18 18.21 -25.66
CA LYS A 595 9.23 16.78 -25.37
C LYS A 595 8.65 15.93 -26.49
N LEU A 596 7.62 16.39 -27.21
CA LEU A 596 7.13 15.70 -28.42
C LEU A 596 8.21 15.67 -29.52
N ASN A 597 8.88 16.80 -29.77
CA ASN A 597 9.97 16.87 -30.75
C ASN A 597 11.16 15.97 -30.35
N GLN A 598 11.46 15.88 -29.05
CA GLN A 598 12.47 14.95 -28.52
C GLN A 598 12.05 13.50 -28.74
N LEU A 599 10.78 13.16 -28.47
CA LEU A 599 10.25 11.81 -28.71
C LEU A 599 10.33 11.42 -30.19
N GLN A 600 10.08 12.36 -31.11
CA GLN A 600 10.23 12.16 -32.56
C GLN A 600 11.69 11.93 -32.99
N SER A 601 12.65 12.59 -32.34
CA SER A 601 14.05 12.66 -32.81
C SER A 601 15.02 11.72 -32.09
N ASN A 602 14.85 11.49 -30.79
CA ASN A 602 15.76 10.69 -29.96
C ASN A 602 15.14 9.32 -29.62
N PRO A 603 15.71 8.18 -30.09
CA PRO A 603 15.27 6.82 -29.77
C PRO A 603 15.07 6.50 -28.29
N SER A 604 15.89 7.09 -27.41
CA SER A 604 15.90 6.81 -25.98
C SER A 604 15.07 7.79 -25.14
N ALA A 605 14.32 8.69 -25.78
CA ALA A 605 13.46 9.64 -25.06
C ALA A 605 12.26 8.92 -24.42
N GLU A 606 12.02 9.21 -23.14
CA GLU A 606 10.83 8.74 -22.43
C GLU A 606 9.57 9.45 -22.92
N ASN A 607 8.42 8.77 -22.78
CA ASN A 607 7.14 9.30 -23.21
C ASN A 607 6.41 10.02 -22.05
N PRO A 608 6.32 11.36 -22.05
CA PRO A 608 5.74 12.12 -20.94
C PRO A 608 4.20 12.19 -20.96
N PHE A 609 3.54 11.60 -21.97
CA PHE A 609 2.09 11.74 -22.17
C PHE A 609 1.26 10.61 -21.55
N ILE A 610 1.89 9.62 -20.90
CA ILE A 610 1.31 8.55 -20.04
C ILE A 610 0.35 7.56 -20.75
N ILE A 611 -0.29 7.95 -21.84
CA ILE A 611 -1.24 7.15 -22.61
C ILE A 611 -0.52 6.40 -23.73
N SER A 612 -0.16 5.14 -23.50
CA SER A 612 0.52 4.27 -24.47
C SER A 612 -0.44 3.50 -25.41
N ARG A 613 -1.75 3.59 -25.17
CA ARG A 613 -2.80 3.02 -26.02
C ARG A 613 -4.07 3.85 -25.94
N CYS A 614 -4.85 3.85 -27.01
CA CYS A 614 -6.13 4.57 -27.06
C CYS A 614 -7.09 4.03 -25.98
N PRO A 615 -7.58 4.86 -25.04
CA PRO A 615 -8.48 4.41 -23.97
C PRO A 615 -9.82 3.83 -24.45
N TRP A 616 -10.23 4.13 -25.69
CA TRP A 616 -11.47 3.63 -26.29
C TRP A 616 -11.28 2.31 -27.03
N CYS A 617 -10.36 2.28 -27.99
CA CYS A 617 -10.23 1.16 -28.91
C CYS A 617 -8.97 0.31 -28.70
N SER A 618 -8.11 0.62 -27.74
CA SER A 618 -6.82 -0.04 -27.50
C SER A 618 -5.82 0.01 -28.66
N ALA A 619 -5.98 0.93 -29.62
CA ALA A 619 -4.96 1.19 -30.65
C ALA A 619 -3.64 1.68 -30.03
N GLN A 620 -2.52 1.13 -30.46
CA GLN A 620 -1.18 1.53 -30.01
C GLN A 620 -0.96 3.05 -30.16
N MET A 621 -0.40 3.67 -29.12
CA MET A 621 0.03 5.07 -29.10
C MET A 621 1.48 5.16 -28.64
N GLY A 622 2.16 6.26 -28.97
CA GLY A 622 3.57 6.43 -28.74
C GLY A 622 4.42 6.02 -29.94
N ARG A 623 5.67 5.66 -29.66
CA ARG A 623 6.65 5.43 -30.72
C ARG A 623 6.36 4.14 -31.49
N TYR A 624 6.40 4.24 -32.82
CA TYR A 624 6.35 3.10 -33.71
C TYR A 624 7.76 2.59 -34.01
N HIS A 625 8.08 1.37 -33.56
CA HIS A 625 9.42 0.79 -33.64
C HIS A 625 9.61 -0.09 -34.89
N LEU A 626 9.72 0.51 -36.08
CA LEU A 626 10.18 -0.21 -37.28
C LEU A 626 11.04 0.70 -38.18
N ASN A 627 11.93 0.08 -38.96
CA ASN A 627 12.83 0.73 -39.93
C ASN A 627 12.03 1.40 -41.06
N LEU A 628 11.39 2.52 -40.75
CA LEU A 628 10.81 3.39 -41.77
C LEU A 628 11.95 3.91 -42.65
N SER A 629 11.77 3.82 -43.97
CA SER A 629 12.77 4.24 -44.96
C SER A 629 13.22 5.68 -44.70
N ARG A 630 14.50 6.01 -44.99
CA ARG A 630 15.10 7.35 -44.79
C ARG A 630 14.31 8.51 -45.41
N ASN A 631 13.39 8.23 -46.34
CA ASN A 631 12.51 9.21 -47.00
C ASN A 631 11.11 9.37 -46.34
N THR A 632 10.87 8.77 -45.18
CA THR A 632 9.57 8.84 -44.49
C THR A 632 9.54 10.04 -43.53
N SER A 633 8.43 10.80 -43.51
CA SER A 633 8.31 11.98 -42.62
C SER A 633 8.52 11.59 -41.15
N LYS A 634 9.26 12.40 -40.39
CA LYS A 634 9.51 12.20 -38.95
C LYS A 634 8.21 12.18 -38.14
N ASP A 635 7.15 12.83 -38.63
CA ASP A 635 5.83 12.86 -37.99
C ASP A 635 5.12 11.51 -38.01
N LEU A 636 5.51 10.59 -38.91
CA LEU A 636 4.90 9.26 -38.97
C LEU A 636 5.39 8.35 -37.84
N ASN A 637 6.53 8.63 -37.22
CA ASN A 637 7.12 7.75 -36.19
C ASN A 637 6.37 7.76 -34.85
N ILE A 638 5.48 8.73 -34.62
CA ILE A 638 4.76 8.91 -33.36
C ILE A 638 3.26 8.78 -33.61
N LEU A 639 2.65 7.81 -32.92
CA LEU A 639 1.23 7.53 -32.97
C LEU A 639 0.54 8.19 -31.78
N GLY A 640 -0.68 8.68 -31.98
CA GLY A 640 -1.52 9.14 -30.88
C GLY A 640 -1.29 10.59 -30.41
N TYR A 641 -0.17 11.23 -30.75
CA TYR A 641 0.18 12.59 -30.30
C TYR A 641 0.38 13.52 -31.48
N GLN A 642 -0.28 14.67 -31.47
CA GLN A 642 -0.21 15.64 -32.55
C GLN A 642 -0.05 17.06 -32.00
N GLN A 643 0.87 17.84 -32.57
CA GLN A 643 0.93 19.27 -32.29
C GLN A 643 -0.25 19.99 -32.94
N SER A 644 -0.98 20.81 -32.18
CA SER A 644 -2.08 21.63 -32.66
C SER A 644 -2.14 22.96 -31.91
N ARG A 645 -2.21 24.08 -32.62
CA ARG A 645 -2.32 25.44 -32.06
C ARG A 645 -1.31 25.75 -30.94
N GLY A 646 -0.09 25.21 -31.05
CA GLY A 646 0.98 25.44 -30.07
C GLY A 646 0.92 24.56 -28.81
N THR A 647 0.00 23.59 -28.73
CA THR A 647 -0.01 22.53 -27.70
C THR A 647 0.06 21.14 -28.34
N VAL A 648 0.08 20.08 -27.52
CA VAL A 648 0.01 18.68 -27.95
C VAL A 648 -1.37 18.12 -27.60
N ILE A 649 -2.09 17.61 -28.60
CA ILE A 649 -3.38 16.95 -28.44
C ILE A 649 -3.23 15.43 -28.63
N LEU A 650 -4.04 14.66 -27.91
CA LEU A 650 -4.10 13.21 -28.04
C LEU A 650 -5.23 12.84 -29.01
N LYS A 651 -4.92 12.07 -30.05
CA LYS A 651 -5.88 11.70 -31.11
C LYS A 651 -5.60 10.29 -31.61
N CYS A 652 -6.63 9.44 -31.71
CA CYS A 652 -6.43 8.07 -32.14
C CYS A 652 -5.95 8.01 -33.60
N SER A 653 -4.86 7.28 -33.87
CA SER A 653 -4.29 7.13 -35.21
C SER A 653 -5.06 6.15 -36.10
N ASP A 654 -6.07 5.45 -35.58
CA ASP A 654 -6.93 4.55 -36.34
C ASP A 654 -8.17 5.30 -36.87
N ASN A 655 -8.30 5.44 -38.18
CA ASN A 655 -9.40 6.16 -38.83
C ASN A 655 -10.78 5.53 -38.57
N ALA A 656 -10.85 4.27 -38.16
CA ALA A 656 -12.09 3.59 -37.81
C ALA A 656 -12.57 3.94 -36.37
N CYS A 657 -11.74 4.59 -35.56
CA CYS A 657 -12.04 4.90 -34.17
C CYS A 657 -12.92 6.16 -34.01
N GLU A 658 -13.88 6.11 -33.08
CA GLU A 658 -14.77 7.23 -32.69
C GLU A 658 -14.03 8.51 -32.27
N PHE A 659 -12.79 8.37 -31.81
CA PHE A 659 -11.94 9.46 -31.33
C PHE A 659 -10.83 9.83 -32.31
N HIS A 660 -10.88 9.33 -33.55
CA HIS A 660 -9.98 9.77 -34.60
C HIS A 660 -10.25 11.22 -34.95
N THR A 661 -11.49 11.59 -35.33
CA THR A 661 -11.76 12.95 -35.80
C THR A 661 -11.77 13.97 -34.67
N THR A 662 -12.46 13.66 -33.56
CA THR A 662 -12.67 14.58 -32.42
C THR A 662 -11.45 14.75 -31.52
N GLY A 663 -10.51 13.80 -31.55
CA GLY A 663 -9.48 13.67 -30.51
C GLY A 663 -10.00 13.01 -29.24
N LEU A 664 -9.08 12.57 -28.38
CA LEU A 664 -9.36 12.01 -27.07
C LEU A 664 -9.59 13.14 -26.06
N PRO A 665 -10.62 13.07 -25.20
CA PRO A 665 -10.92 14.11 -24.20
C PRO A 665 -10.00 13.98 -22.97
N VAL A 666 -8.70 13.95 -23.20
CA VAL A 666 -7.65 13.65 -22.21
C VAL A 666 -6.61 14.77 -22.24
N TYR A 667 -6.39 15.40 -21.09
CA TYR A 667 -5.44 16.50 -20.92
C TYR A 667 -4.32 16.10 -19.94
N VAL A 668 -3.08 16.24 -20.40
CA VAL A 668 -1.88 15.86 -19.64
C VAL A 668 -0.94 17.05 -19.43
N ILE A 669 -1.38 18.25 -19.79
CA ILE A 669 -0.59 19.48 -19.70
C ILE A 669 -1.33 20.44 -18.77
N ASP A 670 -0.67 20.89 -17.71
CA ASP A 670 -1.26 21.75 -16.68
C ASP A 670 -1.98 22.99 -17.27
N GLU A 671 -1.33 23.71 -18.19
CA GLU A 671 -1.95 24.87 -18.87
C GLU A 671 -3.25 24.51 -19.61
N ASP A 672 -3.32 23.33 -20.23
CA ASP A 672 -4.53 22.86 -20.87
C ASP A 672 -5.59 22.44 -19.84
N ILE A 673 -5.19 21.87 -18.70
CA ILE A 673 -6.10 21.52 -17.61
C ILE A 673 -6.74 22.78 -17.01
N TYR A 674 -5.97 23.85 -16.77
CA TYR A 674 -6.52 25.11 -16.26
C TYR A 674 -7.44 25.80 -17.28
N GLU A 675 -7.10 25.75 -18.58
CA GLU A 675 -7.93 26.35 -19.63
C GLU A 675 -9.22 25.55 -19.86
N LYS A 676 -9.12 24.23 -19.99
CA LYS A 676 -10.25 23.36 -20.37
C LYS A 676 -11.12 22.94 -19.20
N ARG A 677 -10.60 22.98 -17.96
CA ARG A 677 -11.33 22.66 -16.72
C ARG A 677 -12.02 21.28 -16.83
N PRO A 678 -11.26 20.19 -17.01
CA PRO A 678 -11.83 18.88 -17.31
C PRO A 678 -12.79 18.41 -16.23
N SER A 679 -13.77 17.60 -16.61
CA SER A 679 -14.84 17.13 -15.73
C SER A 679 -14.33 16.32 -14.53
N LEU A 680 -13.25 15.56 -14.74
CA LEU A 680 -12.54 14.78 -13.74
C LEU A 680 -11.06 15.15 -13.74
N ILE A 681 -10.48 15.36 -12.55
CA ILE A 681 -9.03 15.56 -12.39
C ILE A 681 -8.47 14.48 -11.48
N ILE A 682 -7.36 13.89 -11.90
CA ILE A 682 -6.51 13.05 -11.07
C ILE A 682 -5.27 13.86 -10.71
N GLY A 683 -4.98 14.03 -9.41
CA GLY A 683 -3.80 14.76 -8.97
C GLY A 683 -3.04 14.13 -7.80
N THR A 684 -1.78 14.52 -7.65
CA THR A 684 -0.92 14.11 -6.53
C THR A 684 -0.95 15.12 -5.39
N VAL A 685 -0.68 14.67 -4.17
CA VAL A 685 -0.68 15.51 -2.94
C VAL A 685 0.17 16.78 -3.13
N ASP A 686 1.34 16.64 -3.74
CA ASP A 686 2.27 17.71 -4.06
C ASP A 686 1.64 18.84 -4.90
N LYS A 687 0.79 18.52 -5.88
CA LYS A 687 0.07 19.56 -6.65
C LYS A 687 -1.02 20.23 -5.84
N PHE A 688 -1.74 19.48 -5.01
CA PHE A 688 -2.75 20.07 -4.11
C PHE A 688 -2.11 21.00 -3.06
N ALA A 689 -0.90 20.71 -2.58
CA ALA A 689 -0.17 21.60 -1.67
C ALA A 689 0.16 22.96 -2.30
N LEU A 690 0.37 23.01 -3.63
CA LEU A 690 0.61 24.26 -4.36
C LEU A 690 -0.61 25.21 -4.39
N LEU A 691 -1.80 24.75 -4.00
CA LEU A 691 -3.00 25.59 -3.90
C LEU A 691 -2.85 26.74 -2.90
N ALA A 692 -1.98 26.61 -1.90
CA ALA A 692 -1.73 27.65 -0.91
C ALA A 692 -0.81 28.79 -1.41
N TRP A 693 -0.18 28.63 -2.58
CA TRP A 693 0.91 29.51 -3.07
C TRP A 693 0.49 30.30 -4.32
N SER A 694 1.46 30.97 -4.98
CA SER A 694 1.22 31.77 -6.20
C SER A 694 0.57 31.00 -7.36
N TYR A 695 0.54 29.66 -7.30
CA TYR A 695 -0.21 28.77 -8.19
C TYR A 695 -1.74 28.86 -8.01
N ALA A 696 -2.23 29.37 -6.88
CA ALA A 696 -3.65 29.54 -6.57
C ALA A 696 -4.40 30.35 -7.64
N GLN A 697 -3.76 31.37 -8.22
CA GLN A 697 -4.38 32.23 -9.23
C GLN A 697 -4.74 31.48 -10.53
N LYS A 698 -4.01 30.41 -10.86
CA LYS A 698 -4.29 29.53 -12.00
C LYS A 698 -5.20 28.38 -11.60
N ALA A 699 -4.92 27.76 -10.46
CA ALA A 699 -5.64 26.58 -9.98
C ALA A 699 -7.09 26.87 -9.54
N ARG A 700 -7.44 28.12 -9.19
CA ARG A 700 -8.83 28.51 -8.87
C ARG A 700 -9.84 28.22 -9.98
N ALA A 701 -9.39 28.18 -11.24
CA ALA A 701 -10.23 27.79 -12.38
C ALA A 701 -10.78 26.37 -12.23
N LEU A 702 -10.03 25.48 -11.56
CA LEU A 702 -10.45 24.11 -11.25
C LEU A 702 -11.57 24.07 -10.20
N PHE A 703 -11.77 25.15 -9.46
CA PHE A 703 -12.83 25.27 -8.44
C PHE A 703 -14.04 26.10 -8.93
N GLY A 704 -14.09 26.38 -10.24
CA GLY A 704 -15.14 27.18 -10.87
C GLY A 704 -15.02 28.68 -10.58
N ILE A 705 -13.82 29.16 -10.22
CA ILE A 705 -13.56 30.56 -9.90
C ILE A 705 -12.78 31.21 -11.05
N GLY A 706 -13.34 32.29 -11.60
CA GLY A 706 -12.79 33.07 -12.70
C GLY A 706 -11.55 33.87 -12.33
N SER A 707 -10.96 34.52 -13.34
CA SER A 707 -9.74 35.34 -13.15
C SER A 707 -9.97 36.60 -12.30
N ASP A 708 -11.21 37.04 -12.18
CA ASP A 708 -11.67 38.13 -11.34
C ASP A 708 -11.98 37.69 -9.89
N GLY A 709 -11.93 36.39 -9.60
CA GLY A 709 -12.28 35.84 -8.29
C GLY A 709 -13.78 35.54 -8.12
N VAL A 710 -14.59 35.76 -9.15
CA VAL A 710 -16.03 35.47 -9.13
C VAL A 710 -16.27 34.01 -9.49
N ARG A 711 -17.30 33.40 -8.89
CA ARG A 711 -17.72 32.04 -9.25
C ARG A 711 -18.40 32.03 -10.61
N GLU A 712 -17.76 31.39 -11.59
CA GLU A 712 -18.30 31.19 -12.95
C GLU A 712 -19.05 29.85 -13.06
N ASN A 713 -18.59 28.82 -12.34
CA ASN A 713 -19.14 27.46 -12.39
C ASN A 713 -19.31 26.87 -10.98
N SER A 714 -20.15 25.84 -10.86
CA SER A 714 -20.29 25.10 -9.61
C SER A 714 -18.95 24.49 -9.20
N PRO A 715 -18.63 24.44 -7.89
CA PRO A 715 -17.39 23.82 -7.42
C PRO A 715 -17.41 22.30 -7.65
N PRO A 716 -16.25 21.61 -7.48
CA PRO A 716 -16.21 20.15 -7.45
C PRO A 716 -17.22 19.57 -6.46
N GLY A 717 -18.06 18.65 -6.93
CA GLY A 717 -19.11 18.01 -6.14
C GLY A 717 -18.67 16.72 -5.45
N LEU A 718 -17.61 16.08 -5.94
CA LEU A 718 -17.10 14.79 -5.44
C LEU A 718 -15.57 14.82 -5.29
N ILE A 719 -15.09 14.40 -4.13
CA ILE A 719 -13.66 14.24 -3.83
C ILE A 719 -13.43 12.78 -3.47
N ILE A 720 -12.47 12.14 -4.13
CA ILE A 720 -12.09 10.74 -3.92
C ILE A 720 -10.62 10.71 -3.51
N GLN A 721 -10.32 9.98 -2.45
CA GLN A 721 -8.96 9.66 -2.02
C GLN A 721 -8.78 8.15 -2.11
N ASP A 722 -7.81 7.72 -2.92
CA ASP A 722 -7.46 6.30 -3.09
C ASP A 722 -6.04 6.09 -2.52
N GLU A 723 -5.93 5.16 -1.57
CA GLU A 723 -4.72 4.86 -0.77
C GLU A 723 -4.21 3.44 -1.01
#